data_AF-A0AAD8PEW1-F1
#
_entry.id   AF-A0AAD8PEW1-F1
#
_cell.length_a   1.000
_cell.length_b   1.000
_cell.length_c   1.000
_cell.angle_alpha   90.00
_cell.angle_beta   90.00
_cell.angle_gamma   90.00
#
_symmetry.space_group_name_H-M   'P 1'
#
loop_
_entity.id
_entity.type
_entity.pdbx_description
1 polymer ?
#
loop_
_entity_poly.entity_id
_entity_poly.type
_entity_poly.pdbx_seq_one_letter_code
_entity_poly.pdbx_strand_id
1 'polypeptide(L)'
;MVFYTAVHFRCKAELEFGYTLVAVGDHIALGNWEPKHGHQLDQSKTVESVWNSRAPAYLPLREKRKYKYAVLDGIGDFVRWHDEEVRLVEPTGNEMILEDDNGYYRTHCSTFSGLDGDGHVNGESMAETSDGTTQLKVLKLLQKLDVDPSRIVYFITSRLPIQVSRKPDGGFAIRDCNTPLTTTMWHVRHRLHNRMRFIGACMVVSDNADDVSNGGASSEDKTKTESTRNIFTLDEKNELRRLLWEYDCIPVFVSSDEQRKSMLFCKKYLWHLFYNIGLWDINEQQEFDWELWHSHLNINREYSKIAREYATDGDFFWVHDYKLLMVPQYITRKTTSSNIGIFMHAMFPPSSLFSCLAVRDMILRSMLCADLIGFQFFPYARHFLSCCKQVLGVDHSSKPGGMLDIEYNGRDVMILLSHSHIQPDLLAEKVCENSGVPALVSEMKDKWKDRFIVASVDRDVRLAGLSLKLKAFRKFLRDYPYARHNVLLIQYVCAADTLWECRTDVSKSLKEMANSINEEFKGVHVVLKFSVTQQQRYALLVAADCFLDTSIRGGINLRAMEYIYCRQGKPAAAVLSEFVGFSKILLSAKPVNPWNVDSIVEALDACVSSDPKHRMDVCKRDFDYIVGNDTVEWVNHFVRELFCARKRQDMRHVSVGLGRTYKTYSLANTFRPLDVEHLMEKYVNSKRRLIFLDCEGTLCPSFWGQPPRSSQDLETAIKSKTSLLACNVENIHKLAKNTANLVVVISGQSRSHMENIWFKGLKEVGLCSGYGIYYKVPAITGDDWKCMLDCLNEEWRKPVLQIMEQYVHRTPGSYVENMEGMVVFQFHHADPEFAVTQSTELFSVLKDALSPYAVDVQCNKWNVLVIYKGINKGAALLNIAKRYSAVHGDFDFALCIGDHKSDEDMFKALATLDEMVHGKPSARTEDSIRDAKYISCTVGMKPSKAMYYLNSYTDVAEVLANLTHY
;
A
#
# COMPACT_ATOMS: atom_id res chain seq x y z
N MET A 1 11.92 -11.64 35.18
CA MET A 1 10.59 -11.49 34.56
C MET A 1 10.00 -12.88 34.47
N VAL A 2 8.87 -13.15 35.12
CA VAL A 2 8.13 -14.42 34.92
C VAL A 2 7.23 -14.21 33.71
N PHE A 3 7.40 -15.03 32.67
CA PHE A 3 6.55 -14.99 31.49
C PHE A 3 5.27 -15.80 31.76
N TYR A 4 4.13 -15.36 31.23
CA TYR A 4 2.83 -16.00 31.43
C TYR A 4 2.21 -16.41 30.09
N THR A 5 1.51 -17.54 30.08
CA THR A 5 0.66 -18.01 28.98
C THR A 5 -0.80 -17.72 29.30
N ALA A 6 -1.55 -17.20 28.33
CA ALA A 6 -3.00 -17.04 28.43
C ALA A 6 -3.68 -18.40 28.22
N VAL A 7 -4.25 -18.99 29.27
CA VAL A 7 -4.88 -20.33 29.23
C VAL A 7 -6.39 -20.22 29.28
N HIS A 8 -7.07 -20.65 28.22
CA HIS A 8 -8.52 -20.77 28.13
C HIS A 8 -8.95 -22.19 28.48
N PHE A 9 -10.11 -22.33 29.12
CA PHE A 9 -10.68 -23.64 29.47
C PHE A 9 -11.98 -23.86 28.70
N ARG A 10 -12.15 -25.06 28.17
CA ARG A 10 -13.37 -25.53 27.52
C ARG A 10 -13.67 -26.93 28.02
N CYS A 11 -14.85 -27.14 28.58
CA CYS A 11 -15.26 -28.41 29.15
C CYS A 11 -16.72 -28.68 28.82
N LYS A 12 -17.07 -29.95 28.58
CA LYS A 12 -18.46 -30.38 28.44
C LYS A 12 -19.01 -30.83 29.79
N ALA A 13 -20.03 -30.12 30.29
CA ALA A 13 -20.72 -30.44 31.53
C ALA A 13 -22.24 -30.23 31.37
N GLU A 14 -23.00 -31.29 31.64
CA GLU A 14 -24.46 -31.25 31.74
C GLU A 14 -24.86 -30.78 33.15
N LEU A 15 -25.30 -29.53 33.25
CA LEU A 15 -25.73 -28.90 34.50
C LEU A 15 -27.21 -28.50 34.43
N GLU A 16 -27.91 -28.56 35.57
CA GLU A 16 -29.28 -28.07 35.69
C GLU A 16 -29.34 -26.54 35.57
N PHE A 17 -30.52 -26.01 35.25
CA PHE A 17 -30.73 -24.56 35.10
C PHE A 17 -30.41 -23.81 36.39
N GLY A 18 -29.53 -22.81 36.31
CA GLY A 18 -29.12 -21.95 37.44
C GLY A 18 -27.78 -22.31 38.07
N TYR A 19 -27.16 -23.43 37.70
CA TYR A 19 -25.78 -23.75 38.12
C TYR A 19 -24.75 -23.16 37.14
N THR A 20 -23.55 -22.89 37.65
CA THR A 20 -22.40 -22.41 36.87
C THR A 20 -21.18 -23.30 37.09
N LEU A 21 -20.21 -23.24 36.16
CA LEU A 21 -19.00 -24.06 36.20
C LEU A 21 -17.76 -23.15 36.32
N VAL A 22 -16.80 -23.53 37.15
CA VAL A 22 -15.54 -22.80 37.33
C VAL A 22 -14.34 -23.76 37.30
N ALA A 23 -13.20 -23.31 36.76
CA ALA A 23 -11.93 -24.02 36.83
C ALA A 23 -11.13 -23.60 38.07
N VAL A 24 -10.76 -24.56 38.91
CA VAL A 24 -10.14 -24.33 40.22
C VAL A 24 -8.81 -25.08 40.30
N GLY A 25 -7.73 -24.44 40.74
CA GLY A 25 -6.40 -25.04 40.70
C GLY A 25 -5.38 -24.43 41.65
N ASP A 26 -4.13 -24.89 41.57
CA ASP A 26 -3.03 -24.57 42.49
C ASP A 26 -2.33 -23.21 42.24
N HIS A 27 -2.95 -22.33 41.46
CA HIS A 27 -2.46 -21.01 41.13
C HIS A 27 -3.51 -19.94 41.44
N ILE A 28 -3.07 -18.71 41.75
CA ILE A 28 -3.96 -17.61 42.12
C ILE A 28 -4.98 -17.27 41.01
N ALA A 29 -4.59 -17.42 39.74
CA ALA A 29 -5.48 -17.23 38.59
C ALA A 29 -6.60 -18.30 38.48
N LEU A 30 -6.47 -19.40 39.23
CA LEU A 30 -7.43 -20.50 39.35
C LEU A 30 -7.97 -20.62 40.78
N GLY A 31 -7.80 -19.60 41.62
CA GLY A 31 -8.39 -19.56 42.97
C GLY A 31 -7.70 -20.40 44.05
N ASN A 32 -6.48 -20.92 43.84
CA ASN A 32 -5.73 -21.69 44.85
C ASN A 32 -6.54 -22.80 45.56
N TRP A 33 -7.27 -23.62 44.79
CA TRP A 33 -8.17 -24.67 45.31
C TRP A 33 -9.43 -24.19 46.03
N GLU A 34 -9.76 -22.90 46.01
CA GLU A 34 -11.01 -22.36 46.53
C GLU A 34 -12.04 -22.14 45.40
N PRO A 35 -13.14 -22.93 45.33
CA PRO A 35 -14.10 -22.83 44.23
C PRO A 35 -14.76 -21.46 44.06
N LYS A 36 -14.98 -20.71 45.15
CA LYS A 36 -15.53 -19.35 45.09
C LYS A 36 -14.66 -18.37 44.31
N HIS A 37 -13.36 -18.63 44.25
CA HIS A 37 -12.37 -17.84 43.52
C HIS A 37 -11.92 -18.53 42.22
N GLY A 38 -12.63 -19.59 41.82
CA GLY A 38 -12.37 -20.32 40.60
C GLY A 38 -12.53 -19.45 39.35
N HIS A 39 -11.79 -19.81 38.32
CA HIS A 39 -11.82 -19.14 37.03
C HIS A 39 -13.15 -19.43 36.30
N GLN A 40 -13.93 -18.39 36.02
CA GLN A 40 -15.32 -18.53 35.55
C GLN A 40 -15.44 -19.04 34.11
N LEU A 41 -16.37 -19.98 33.90
CA LEU A 41 -16.78 -20.50 32.61
C LEU A 41 -18.24 -20.13 32.32
N ASP A 42 -18.51 -19.72 31.08
CA ASP A 42 -19.85 -19.43 30.58
C ASP A 42 -20.31 -20.54 29.63
N GLN A 43 -21.58 -20.90 29.68
CA GLN A 43 -22.17 -21.84 28.73
C GLN A 43 -22.11 -21.25 27.31
N SER A 44 -21.69 -22.09 26.35
CA SER A 44 -21.62 -21.73 24.93
C SER A 44 -23.00 -21.37 24.38
N LYS A 45 -23.07 -20.26 23.63
CA LYS A 45 -24.32 -19.83 22.98
C LYS A 45 -24.71 -20.69 21.78
N THR A 46 -23.78 -21.50 21.28
CA THR A 46 -23.94 -22.26 20.02
C THR A 46 -24.02 -23.77 20.24
N VAL A 47 -23.57 -24.29 21.39
CA VAL A 47 -23.54 -25.73 21.69
C VAL A 47 -23.97 -25.96 23.13
N GLU A 48 -25.04 -26.72 23.31
CA GLU A 48 -25.57 -27.06 24.63
C GLU A 48 -24.56 -27.89 25.45
N SER A 49 -24.57 -27.72 26.77
CA SER A 49 -23.69 -28.41 27.72
C SER A 49 -22.17 -28.19 27.54
N VAL A 50 -21.74 -27.21 26.74
CA VAL A 50 -20.33 -26.81 26.63
C VAL A 50 -20.10 -25.52 27.39
N TRP A 51 -19.04 -25.47 28.19
CA TRP A 51 -18.67 -24.33 29.04
C TRP A 51 -17.28 -23.81 28.63
N ASN A 52 -17.17 -22.51 28.37
CA ASN A 52 -15.94 -21.85 27.94
C ASN A 52 -15.52 -20.77 28.91
N SER A 53 -14.22 -20.63 29.16
CA SER A 53 -13.67 -19.53 29.93
C SER A 53 -14.05 -18.18 29.34
N ARG A 54 -14.59 -17.29 30.18
CA ARG A 54 -14.99 -15.94 29.76
C ARG A 54 -13.79 -15.06 29.36
N ALA A 55 -12.64 -15.30 29.96
CA ALA A 55 -11.35 -14.65 29.71
C ALA A 55 -10.23 -15.68 29.95
N PRO A 56 -8.96 -15.49 29.52
CA PRO A 56 -7.90 -16.44 29.83
C PRO A 56 -7.44 -16.35 31.30
N ALA A 57 -7.05 -17.47 31.88
CA ALA A 57 -6.25 -17.52 33.10
C ALA A 57 -4.76 -17.37 32.73
N TYR A 58 -4.07 -16.37 33.30
CA TYR A 58 -2.64 -16.20 33.07
C TYR A 58 -1.85 -17.12 34.00
N LEU A 59 -1.26 -18.17 33.43
CA LEU A 59 -0.46 -19.17 34.15
C LEU A 59 1.03 -19.04 33.78
N PRO A 60 1.97 -19.29 34.71
CA PRO A 60 3.40 -19.15 34.43
C PRO A 60 3.87 -20.10 33.31
N LEU A 61 4.64 -19.57 32.36
CA LEU A 61 5.15 -20.29 31.20
C LEU A 61 6.09 -21.43 31.63
N ARG A 62 5.87 -22.65 31.11
CA ARG A 62 6.62 -23.90 31.38
C ARG A 62 6.60 -24.39 32.83
N GLU A 63 5.64 -23.93 33.65
CA GLU A 63 5.44 -24.46 35.01
C GLU A 63 4.17 -25.31 35.08
N LYS A 64 4.30 -26.58 35.45
CA LYS A 64 3.15 -27.49 35.59
C LYS A 64 2.21 -27.01 36.71
N ARG A 65 0.93 -26.83 36.39
CA ARG A 65 -0.15 -26.42 37.30
C ARG A 65 -1.26 -27.47 37.34
N LYS A 66 -1.88 -27.63 38.49
CA LYS A 66 -2.98 -28.57 38.70
C LYS A 66 -4.32 -27.84 38.73
N TYR A 67 -5.36 -28.45 38.15
CA TYR A 67 -6.71 -27.89 38.18
C TYR A 67 -7.82 -28.96 38.12
N LYS A 68 -9.05 -28.55 38.43
CA LYS A 68 -10.32 -29.30 38.38
C LYS A 68 -11.48 -28.38 38.04
N TYR A 69 -12.66 -28.94 37.77
CA TYR A 69 -13.89 -28.17 37.59
C TYR A 69 -14.85 -28.31 38.77
N ALA A 70 -15.32 -27.17 39.29
CA ALA A 70 -16.30 -27.10 40.35
C ALA A 70 -17.63 -26.53 39.84
N VAL A 71 -18.74 -27.07 40.34
CA VAL A 71 -20.10 -26.59 40.08
C VAL A 71 -20.51 -25.67 41.23
N LEU A 72 -20.96 -24.46 40.88
CA LEU A 72 -21.51 -23.48 41.81
C LEU A 72 -23.02 -23.31 41.55
N ASP A 73 -23.78 -22.96 42.59
CA ASP A 73 -25.19 -22.61 42.45
C ASP A 73 -25.39 -21.16 41.94
N GLY A 74 -26.65 -20.73 41.79
CA GLY A 74 -27.00 -19.41 41.29
C GLY A 74 -26.59 -18.22 42.19
N ILE A 75 -26.12 -18.48 43.41
CA ILE A 75 -25.62 -17.47 44.36
C ILE A 75 -24.06 -17.53 44.44
N GLY A 76 -23.44 -18.54 43.83
CA GLY A 76 -21.99 -18.71 43.76
C GLY A 76 -21.41 -19.59 44.87
N ASP A 77 -22.24 -20.34 45.61
CA ASP A 77 -21.78 -21.30 46.61
C ASP A 77 -21.40 -22.63 45.96
N PHE A 78 -20.36 -23.27 46.50
CA PHE A 78 -19.85 -24.55 46.00
C PHE A 78 -20.83 -25.68 46.29
N VAL A 79 -21.21 -26.41 45.24
CA VAL A 79 -22.19 -27.50 45.32
C VAL A 79 -21.49 -28.85 45.30
N ARG A 80 -20.70 -29.10 44.24
CA ARG A 80 -19.95 -30.33 44.03
C ARG A 80 -18.84 -30.13 43.01
N TRP A 81 -17.87 -31.03 43.00
CA TRP A 81 -16.94 -31.15 41.89
C TRP A 81 -17.66 -31.74 40.67
N HIS A 82 -17.34 -31.25 39.47
CA HIS A 82 -17.87 -31.82 38.23
C HIS A 82 -17.30 -33.24 38.01
N ASP A 83 -16.01 -33.41 38.28
CA ASP A 83 -15.28 -34.67 38.30
C ASP A 83 -14.26 -34.72 39.45
N GLU A 84 -13.83 -35.93 39.83
CA GLU A 84 -12.81 -36.10 40.87
C GLU A 84 -11.37 -36.06 40.31
N GLU A 85 -11.20 -35.95 38.99
CA GLU A 85 -9.91 -36.05 38.31
C GLU A 85 -9.09 -34.75 38.44
N VAL A 86 -7.90 -34.82 39.06
CA VAL A 86 -6.94 -33.70 39.06
C VAL A 86 -6.22 -33.66 37.72
N ARG A 87 -6.42 -32.60 36.95
CA ARG A 87 -5.74 -32.39 35.66
C ARG A 87 -4.45 -31.59 35.83
N LEU A 88 -3.51 -31.75 34.90
CA LEU A 88 -2.22 -31.06 34.86
C LEU A 88 -2.09 -30.24 33.57
N VAL A 89 -1.82 -28.95 33.68
CA VAL A 89 -1.46 -28.11 32.53
C VAL A 89 -0.02 -27.65 32.65
N GLU A 90 0.76 -27.78 31.57
CA GLU A 90 2.04 -27.09 31.42
C GLU A 90 1.86 -25.95 30.42
N PRO A 91 1.66 -24.70 30.88
CA PRO A 91 1.35 -23.57 30.01
C PRO A 91 2.52 -23.32 29.06
N THR A 92 2.27 -23.39 27.76
CA THR A 92 3.29 -23.22 26.73
C THR A 92 2.79 -22.25 25.65
N GLY A 93 3.72 -21.53 25.00
CA GLY A 93 3.36 -20.48 24.05
C GLY A 93 2.76 -19.22 24.70
N ASN A 94 2.20 -18.33 23.87
CA ASN A 94 1.60 -17.08 24.33
C ASN A 94 0.13 -17.25 24.78
N GLU A 95 -0.60 -18.15 24.11
CA GLU A 95 -2.01 -18.47 24.36
C GLU A 95 -2.26 -19.97 24.09
N MET A 96 -3.06 -20.59 24.95
CA MET A 96 -3.36 -22.02 25.00
C MET A 96 -4.85 -22.23 25.32
N ILE A 97 -5.52 -23.18 24.66
CA ILE A 97 -6.88 -23.60 25.00
C ILE A 97 -6.83 -25.06 25.50
N LEU A 98 -7.40 -25.32 26.66
CA LEU A 98 -7.58 -26.65 27.24
C LEU A 98 -9.00 -27.12 26.93
N GLU A 99 -9.13 -28.14 26.07
CA GLU A 99 -10.41 -28.80 25.77
C GLU A 99 -10.49 -30.14 26.52
N ASP A 100 -11.29 -30.19 27.57
CA ASP A 100 -11.47 -31.37 28.42
C ASP A 100 -12.74 -32.15 28.01
N ASP A 101 -12.73 -32.68 26.78
CA ASP A 101 -13.78 -33.55 26.22
C ASP A 101 -13.28 -35.00 26.16
N ASN A 102 -13.66 -35.85 27.12
CA ASN A 102 -13.38 -37.31 27.12
C ASN A 102 -11.91 -37.71 26.84
N GLY A 103 -10.93 -36.96 27.38
CA GLY A 103 -9.53 -37.39 27.42
C GLY A 103 -8.72 -37.24 26.13
N TYR A 104 -9.16 -36.45 25.14
CA TYR A 104 -8.31 -36.05 24.02
C TYR A 104 -7.62 -34.70 24.29
N TYR A 105 -6.39 -34.77 24.78
CA TYR A 105 -5.46 -33.63 24.84
C TYR A 105 -5.25 -33.02 23.44
N ARG A 106 -5.66 -31.77 23.23
CA ARG A 106 -5.16 -30.92 22.13
C ARG A 106 -4.31 -29.79 22.70
N THR A 107 -3.01 -30.02 22.86
CA THR A 107 -2.03 -28.94 23.09
C THR A 107 -1.79 -28.17 21.78
N HIS A 108 -2.71 -27.30 21.37
CA HIS A 108 -2.34 -26.22 20.45
C HIS A 108 -1.77 -25.08 21.29
N CYS A 109 -0.45 -25.10 21.47
CA CYS A 109 0.27 -23.93 21.93
C CYS A 109 0.61 -23.06 20.72
N SER A 110 0.30 -21.76 20.81
CA SER A 110 0.87 -20.76 19.92
C SER A 110 2.36 -20.61 20.24
N THR A 111 3.21 -21.47 19.69
CA THR A 111 4.65 -21.35 19.82
C THR A 111 5.18 -20.17 19.00
N PHE A 112 5.73 -19.18 19.69
CA PHE A 112 6.77 -18.31 19.16
C PHE A 112 7.99 -19.19 18.85
N SER A 113 8.38 -19.32 17.59
CA SER A 113 9.56 -20.11 17.21
C SER A 113 10.85 -19.34 17.54
N GLY A 114 11.60 -19.81 18.54
CA GLY A 114 13.02 -19.46 18.73
C GLY A 114 13.61 -19.78 20.11
N LEU A 115 14.44 -20.85 20.16
CA LEU A 115 15.39 -21.34 21.19
C LEU A 115 14.79 -22.36 22.20
N ASP A 116 15.13 -23.65 22.24
CA ASP A 116 16.34 -24.40 21.83
C ASP A 116 15.99 -25.70 21.06
N GLY A 117 17.00 -26.26 20.37
CA GLY A 117 16.83 -27.35 19.41
C GLY A 117 16.72 -28.77 20.00
N ASP A 118 16.06 -29.64 19.25
CA ASP A 118 16.68 -30.84 18.70
C ASP A 118 15.85 -31.39 17.53
N GLY A 119 16.52 -31.89 16.51
CA GLY A 119 15.97 -32.86 15.55
C GLY A 119 14.85 -32.43 14.60
N HIS A 120 15.26 -32.22 13.34
CA HIS A 120 14.51 -32.58 12.13
C HIS A 120 13.57 -31.56 11.45
N VAL A 121 14.18 -30.96 10.41
CA VAL A 121 13.70 -30.85 9.02
C VAL A 121 12.35 -30.16 8.80
N ASN A 122 12.47 -28.93 8.29
CA ASN A 122 11.45 -28.13 7.63
C ASN A 122 10.43 -28.94 6.81
N GLY A 123 9.15 -28.66 7.07
CA GLY A 123 8.03 -29.13 6.27
C GLY A 123 6.77 -28.29 6.45
N GLU A 124 6.81 -26.99 6.12
CA GLU A 124 5.65 -26.20 5.69
C GLU A 124 6.19 -25.24 4.62
N SER A 125 5.73 -25.14 3.36
CA SER A 125 4.41 -25.26 2.75
C SER A 125 3.29 -24.66 3.58
N MET A 126 3.08 -23.37 3.34
CA MET A 126 1.84 -22.64 3.62
C MET A 126 0.59 -23.49 3.32
N ALA A 127 -0.26 -23.64 4.33
CA ALA A 127 -1.71 -23.67 4.22
C ALA A 127 -2.29 -23.50 5.64
N GLU A 128 -2.73 -22.29 5.99
CA GLU A 128 -4.14 -21.97 6.24
C GLU A 128 -4.40 -21.72 7.75
N THR A 129 -4.07 -20.52 8.23
CA THR A 129 -4.74 -19.97 9.42
C THR A 129 -5.82 -19.00 8.97
N SER A 130 -7.03 -19.52 8.84
CA SER A 130 -8.25 -18.76 9.09
C SER A 130 -8.52 -18.80 10.60
N ASP A 131 -8.35 -17.71 11.33
CA ASP A 131 -9.35 -17.43 12.37
C ASP A 131 -9.38 -15.96 12.83
N GLY A 132 -10.61 -15.44 12.92
CA GLY A 132 -10.94 -14.01 13.05
C GLY A 132 -10.71 -13.40 14.43
N THR A 133 -10.22 -14.17 15.41
CA THR A 133 -10.00 -13.72 16.79
C THR A 133 -8.68 -12.97 16.98
N THR A 134 -7.64 -13.32 16.22
CA THR A 134 -6.35 -12.59 16.22
C THR A 134 -6.52 -11.17 15.67
N GLN A 135 -7.40 -10.99 14.67
CA GLN A 135 -7.68 -9.67 14.09
C GLN A 135 -8.34 -8.72 15.10
N LEU A 136 -9.20 -9.22 15.99
CA LEU A 136 -9.89 -8.38 16.99
C LEU A 136 -8.95 -7.89 18.12
N LYS A 137 -7.98 -8.71 18.53
CA LYS A 137 -6.93 -8.27 19.48
C LYS A 137 -5.96 -7.29 18.83
N VAL A 138 -5.56 -7.53 17.58
CA VAL A 138 -4.71 -6.60 16.80
C VAL A 138 -5.44 -5.27 16.58
N LEU A 139 -6.73 -5.28 16.23
CA LEU A 139 -7.55 -4.07 16.09
C LEU A 139 -7.63 -3.27 17.39
N LYS A 140 -7.79 -3.95 18.54
CA LYS A 140 -7.78 -3.28 19.86
C LYS A 140 -6.40 -2.75 20.27
N LEU A 141 -5.31 -3.34 19.78
CA LEU A 141 -3.94 -2.87 20.02
C LEU A 141 -3.58 -1.71 19.08
N LEU A 142 -4.03 -1.74 17.83
CA LEU A 142 -3.96 -0.63 16.87
C LEU A 142 -4.75 0.58 17.37
N GLN A 143 -5.91 0.38 18.00
CA GLN A 143 -6.67 1.45 18.67
C GLN A 143 -5.94 2.07 19.88
N LYS A 144 -4.90 1.43 20.42
CA LYS A 144 -4.11 1.94 21.56
C LYS A 144 -2.74 2.50 21.15
N LEU A 145 -2.35 2.43 19.88
CA LEU A 145 -1.14 3.08 19.38
C LEU A 145 -1.46 4.55 19.15
N ASP A 146 -1.54 5.32 20.24
CA ASP A 146 -1.65 6.77 20.14
C ASP A 146 -0.36 7.34 19.57
N VAL A 147 -0.50 8.05 18.46
CA VAL A 147 0.58 8.84 17.87
C VAL A 147 0.96 9.91 18.88
N ASP A 148 2.26 10.01 19.20
CA ASP A 148 2.81 11.05 20.07
C ASP A 148 2.22 12.43 19.70
N PRO A 149 1.37 13.02 20.57
CA PRO A 149 0.67 14.27 20.27
C PRO A 149 1.59 15.47 20.06
N SER A 150 2.86 15.37 20.50
CA SER A 150 3.85 16.42 20.31
C SER A 150 4.26 16.58 18.84
N ARG A 151 4.09 15.53 18.03
CA ARG A 151 4.45 15.49 16.60
C ARG A 151 3.48 16.29 15.77
N ILE A 152 4.02 17.06 14.82
CA ILE A 152 3.26 17.94 13.95
C ILE A 152 2.93 17.23 12.64
N VAL A 153 1.70 17.40 12.18
CA VAL A 153 1.26 16.98 10.85
C VAL A 153 1.26 18.19 9.92
N TYR A 154 2.13 18.19 8.92
CA TYR A 154 2.17 19.19 7.87
C TYR A 154 1.22 18.78 6.74
N PHE A 155 0.06 19.43 6.68
CA PHE A 155 -0.95 19.25 5.65
C PHE A 155 -0.58 20.07 4.41
N ILE A 156 -0.01 19.42 3.39
CA ILE A 156 0.53 20.04 2.18
C ILE A 156 -0.50 19.98 1.05
N THR A 157 -1.00 21.14 0.65
CA THR A 157 -2.05 21.30 -0.36
C THR A 157 -1.73 22.42 -1.35
N SER A 158 -2.32 22.37 -2.55
CA SER A 158 -2.02 23.34 -3.62
C SER A 158 -2.33 24.82 -3.30
N ARG A 159 -3.17 25.09 -2.29
CA ARG A 159 -3.57 26.43 -1.85
C ARG A 159 -3.79 26.41 -0.34
N LEU A 160 -3.50 27.52 0.34
CA LEU A 160 -3.83 27.65 1.76
C LEU A 160 -5.36 27.57 2.00
N PRO A 161 -5.78 27.10 3.20
CA PRO A 161 -7.20 27.06 3.58
C PRO A 161 -7.79 28.45 3.84
N ILE A 162 -6.94 29.48 3.87
CA ILE A 162 -7.32 30.89 4.00
C ILE A 162 -6.79 31.69 2.81
N GLN A 163 -7.52 32.74 2.44
CA GLN A 163 -7.13 33.71 1.42
C GLN A 163 -6.64 35.00 2.10
N VAL A 164 -5.68 35.65 1.45
CA VAL A 164 -5.17 36.94 1.89
C VAL A 164 -5.67 38.01 0.93
N SER A 165 -6.23 39.10 1.44
CA SER A 165 -6.52 40.30 0.64
C SER A 165 -5.66 41.47 1.09
N ARG A 166 -5.33 42.36 0.14
CA ARG A 166 -4.58 43.58 0.42
C ARG A 166 -5.56 44.69 0.75
N LYS A 167 -5.43 45.27 1.94
CA LYS A 167 -6.22 46.41 2.38
C LYS A 167 -5.78 47.69 1.67
N PRO A 168 -6.66 48.71 1.58
CA PRO A 168 -6.34 50.01 0.99
C PRO A 168 -5.19 50.75 1.71
N ASP A 169 -4.97 50.47 2.99
CA ASP A 169 -3.90 51.04 3.83
C ASP A 169 -2.51 50.38 3.58
N GLY A 170 -2.46 49.38 2.69
CA GLY A 170 -1.25 48.62 2.39
C GLY A 170 -1.05 47.36 3.22
N GLY A 171 -1.83 47.16 4.30
CA GLY A 171 -1.79 45.96 5.14
C GLY A 171 -2.54 44.77 4.55
N PHE A 172 -2.59 43.67 5.29
CA PHE A 172 -3.24 42.42 4.85
C PHE A 172 -4.47 42.07 5.70
N ALA A 173 -5.47 41.46 5.07
CA ALA A 173 -6.64 40.87 5.70
C ALA A 173 -6.75 39.38 5.33
N ILE A 174 -7.41 38.60 6.19
CA ILE A 174 -7.62 37.16 5.99
C ILE A 174 -9.11 36.89 5.80
N ARG A 175 -9.42 36.02 4.84
CA ARG A 175 -10.77 35.51 4.59
C ARG A 175 -10.72 33.99 4.42
N ASP A 176 -11.84 33.31 4.64
CA ASP A 176 -11.93 31.88 4.37
C ASP A 176 -11.74 31.58 2.88
N CYS A 177 -11.08 30.46 2.59
CA CYS A 177 -11.02 29.96 1.22
C CYS A 177 -12.32 29.24 0.86
N ASN A 178 -12.65 29.24 -0.43
CA ASN A 178 -13.85 28.61 -0.98
C ASN A 178 -13.69 27.10 -1.23
N THR A 179 -12.59 26.49 -0.77
CA THR A 179 -12.27 25.07 -0.97
C THR A 179 -12.82 24.21 0.19
N PRO A 180 -13.93 23.46 0.01
CA PRO A 180 -14.71 22.97 1.16
C PRO A 180 -13.94 22.05 2.11
N LEU A 181 -13.11 21.15 1.59
CA LEU A 181 -12.35 20.21 2.41
C LEU A 181 -11.27 20.92 3.24
N THR A 182 -10.42 21.72 2.60
CA THR A 182 -9.32 22.45 3.25
C THR A 182 -9.84 23.45 4.28
N THR A 183 -10.94 24.14 3.99
CA THR A 183 -11.59 25.05 4.94
C THR A 183 -12.17 24.27 6.13
N THR A 184 -12.85 23.15 5.88
CA THR A 184 -13.36 22.27 6.97
C THR A 184 -12.20 21.79 7.85
N MET A 185 -11.10 21.33 7.22
CA MET A 185 -9.92 20.85 7.94
C MET A 185 -9.27 21.92 8.80
N TRP A 186 -9.21 23.14 8.28
CA TRP A 186 -8.68 24.26 9.04
C TRP A 186 -9.54 24.60 10.26
N HIS A 187 -10.87 24.60 10.16
CA HIS A 187 -11.74 24.86 11.31
C HIS A 187 -11.64 23.77 12.40
N VAL A 188 -11.50 22.50 12.02
CA VAL A 188 -11.44 21.40 13.00
C VAL A 188 -10.02 21.09 13.49
N ARG A 189 -8.99 21.77 12.99
CA ARG A 189 -7.57 21.44 13.27
C ARG A 189 -7.22 21.36 14.76
N HIS A 190 -7.88 22.17 15.59
CA HIS A 190 -7.65 22.22 17.04
C HIS A 190 -8.30 21.05 17.81
N ARG A 191 -9.14 20.26 17.13
CA ARG A 191 -9.83 19.08 17.67
C ARG A 191 -9.09 17.77 17.35
N LEU A 192 -8.06 17.83 16.52
CA LEU A 192 -7.26 16.68 16.11
C LEU A 192 -6.33 16.24 17.23
N HIS A 193 -5.99 14.95 17.29
CA HIS A 193 -5.04 14.44 18.30
C HIS A 193 -3.64 15.05 18.13
N ASN A 194 -3.20 15.21 16.89
CA ASN A 194 -1.91 15.83 16.55
C ASN A 194 -2.10 17.28 16.10
N ARG A 195 -1.17 18.15 16.51
CA ARG A 195 -1.13 19.52 16.00
C ARG A 195 -0.91 19.51 14.49
N MET A 196 -1.73 20.26 13.76
CA MET A 196 -1.70 20.31 12.30
C MET A 196 -1.35 21.71 11.81
N ARG A 197 -0.45 21.79 10.83
CA ARG A 197 -0.09 23.02 10.12
C ARG A 197 -0.30 22.87 8.63
N PHE A 198 -0.77 23.92 7.97
CA PHE A 198 -1.12 23.92 6.55
C PHE A 198 -0.04 24.57 5.71
N ILE A 199 0.44 23.87 4.69
CA ILE A 199 1.42 24.39 3.73
C ILE A 199 0.73 24.53 2.38
N GLY A 200 0.77 25.74 1.81
CA GLY A 200 0.07 26.02 0.56
C GLY A 200 0.52 27.32 -0.11
N ALA A 201 0.21 27.47 -1.40
CA ALA A 201 0.47 28.69 -2.14
C ALA A 201 -0.34 29.85 -1.53
N CYS A 202 0.35 30.95 -1.26
CA CYS A 202 -0.26 32.21 -0.84
C CYS A 202 -0.58 33.04 -2.08
N MET A 203 -1.85 33.36 -2.29
CA MET A 203 -2.29 34.29 -3.34
C MET A 203 -2.98 35.48 -2.70
N VAL A 204 -2.67 36.70 -3.16
CA VAL A 204 -3.35 37.91 -2.71
C VAL A 204 -4.47 38.26 -3.67
N VAL A 205 -5.70 38.33 -3.15
CA VAL A 205 -6.91 38.69 -3.90
C VAL A 205 -7.22 40.18 -3.66
N SER A 206 -7.62 40.93 -4.69
CA SER A 206 -8.08 42.31 -4.50
C SER A 206 -9.53 42.34 -3.99
N ASP A 207 -9.84 43.23 -3.04
CA ASP A 207 -11.17 43.36 -2.43
C ASP A 207 -12.32 43.63 -3.44
N ASN A 208 -12.02 44.03 -4.69
CA ASN A 208 -13.00 44.27 -5.75
C ASN A 208 -13.44 43.01 -6.55
N ALA A 209 -13.00 41.81 -6.17
CA ALA A 209 -13.27 40.60 -6.96
C ALA A 209 -14.72 40.08 -6.85
N ASP A 210 -15.44 40.42 -5.78
CA ASP A 210 -16.82 39.96 -5.58
C ASP A 210 -17.87 40.81 -6.32
N ASP A 211 -17.52 42.02 -6.79
CA ASP A 211 -18.45 42.97 -7.42
C ASP A 211 -18.43 42.98 -8.97
N VAL A 212 -17.56 42.19 -9.62
CA VAL A 212 -17.44 42.17 -11.09
C VAL A 212 -18.06 40.90 -11.68
N SER A 213 -19.36 40.72 -11.42
CA SER A 213 -20.23 39.87 -12.24
C SER A 213 -20.92 40.65 -13.38
N ASN A 214 -20.60 41.93 -13.54
CA ASN A 214 -21.11 42.80 -14.60
C ASN A 214 -19.95 43.50 -15.34
N GLY A 215 -19.81 43.21 -16.64
CA GLY A 215 -19.02 44.03 -17.56
C GLY A 215 -17.98 43.26 -18.37
N GLY A 216 -18.22 43.16 -19.69
CA GLY A 216 -17.28 42.61 -20.65
C GLY A 216 -16.05 43.52 -20.82
N ALA A 217 -14.88 42.98 -20.51
CA ALA A 217 -13.59 43.52 -20.93
C ALA A 217 -12.67 42.34 -21.27
N SER A 218 -11.92 42.48 -22.37
CA SER A 218 -11.07 41.46 -23.03
C SER A 218 -10.03 40.82 -22.09
N SER A 219 -9.73 39.54 -22.33
CA SER A 219 -8.91 38.66 -21.47
C SER A 219 -7.40 38.97 -21.49
N GLU A 220 -6.90 39.68 -22.50
CA GLU A 220 -5.46 39.95 -22.64
C GLU A 220 -4.93 41.09 -21.75
N ASP A 221 -5.75 42.08 -21.39
CA ASP A 221 -5.30 43.19 -20.53
C ASP A 221 -5.37 42.89 -19.03
N LYS A 222 -6.23 41.95 -18.60
CA LYS A 222 -6.36 41.51 -17.19
C LYS A 222 -5.16 40.68 -16.72
N THR A 223 -4.57 39.86 -17.60
CA THR A 223 -3.44 38.99 -17.27
C THR A 223 -2.13 39.75 -17.06
N LYS A 224 -1.95 40.92 -17.72
CA LYS A 224 -0.78 41.80 -17.50
C LYS A 224 -0.84 42.57 -16.18
N THR A 225 -2.03 42.93 -15.70
CA THR A 225 -2.20 43.68 -14.44
C THR A 225 -2.25 42.79 -13.19
N GLU A 226 -2.67 41.52 -13.31
CA GLU A 226 -2.54 40.54 -12.21
C GLU A 226 -1.12 39.99 -12.06
N SER A 227 -0.36 39.85 -13.16
CA SER A 227 1.00 39.29 -13.14
C SER A 227 2.00 40.15 -12.36
N THR A 228 1.79 41.46 -12.29
CA THR A 228 2.60 42.42 -11.51
C THR A 228 2.21 42.51 -10.03
N ARG A 229 1.06 41.96 -9.60
CA ARG A 229 0.51 42.13 -8.23
C ARG A 229 0.92 41.06 -7.21
N ASN A 230 1.50 39.95 -7.64
CA ASN A 230 1.93 38.83 -6.78
C ASN A 230 3.47 38.75 -6.62
N ILE A 231 4.19 39.85 -6.92
CA ILE A 231 5.61 39.98 -6.64
C ILE A 231 5.76 40.56 -5.25
N PHE A 232 5.92 39.69 -4.24
CA PHE A 232 6.12 40.12 -2.86
C PHE A 232 7.56 40.57 -2.63
N THR A 233 7.74 41.74 -2.01
CA THR A 233 9.04 42.14 -1.46
C THR A 233 9.46 41.19 -0.33
N LEU A 234 10.74 41.22 0.06
CA LEU A 234 11.21 40.37 1.16
C LEU A 234 10.49 40.71 2.48
N ASP A 235 10.23 41.99 2.71
CA ASP A 235 9.54 42.48 3.90
C ASP A 235 8.08 42.04 3.92
N GLU A 236 7.36 42.14 2.79
CA GLU A 236 5.99 41.64 2.65
C GLU A 236 5.92 40.13 2.89
N LYS A 237 6.88 39.35 2.37
CA LYS A 237 6.94 37.89 2.63
C LYS A 237 7.11 37.59 4.12
N ASN A 238 7.92 38.37 4.82
CA ASN A 238 8.15 38.19 6.26
C ASN A 238 6.93 38.59 7.10
N GLU A 239 6.27 39.69 6.74
CA GLU A 239 5.01 40.12 7.35
C GLU A 239 3.92 39.06 7.16
N LEU A 240 3.73 38.57 5.93
CA LEU A 240 2.77 37.52 5.61
C LEU A 240 3.07 36.20 6.33
N ARG A 241 4.35 35.82 6.45
CA ARG A 241 4.74 34.64 7.24
C ARG A 241 4.33 34.80 8.70
N ARG A 242 4.59 35.95 9.31
CA ARG A 242 4.21 36.20 10.71
C ARG A 242 2.70 36.16 10.89
N LEU A 243 1.96 36.83 10.00
CA LEU A 243 0.51 36.86 10.02
C LEU A 243 -0.09 35.45 9.87
N LEU A 244 0.34 34.70 8.85
CA LEU A 244 -0.21 33.36 8.56
C LEU A 244 0.19 32.31 9.61
N TRP A 245 1.31 32.51 10.30
CA TRP A 245 1.76 31.64 11.39
C TRP A 245 0.75 31.57 12.54
N GLU A 246 0.08 32.69 12.86
CA GLU A 246 -0.98 32.75 13.89
C GLU A 246 -2.21 31.90 13.53
N TYR A 247 -2.36 31.55 12.25
CA TYR A 247 -3.46 30.73 11.73
C TYR A 247 -3.00 29.32 11.33
N ASP A 248 -1.85 28.86 11.84
CA ASP A 248 -1.23 27.57 11.55
C ASP A 248 -0.96 27.36 10.05
N CYS A 249 -0.73 28.45 9.31
CA CYS A 249 -0.52 28.45 7.88
C CYS A 249 0.92 28.86 7.53
N ILE A 250 1.54 28.10 6.64
CA ILE A 250 2.90 28.32 6.15
C ILE A 250 2.82 28.63 4.64
N PRO A 251 3.07 29.88 4.23
CA PRO A 251 2.93 30.28 2.84
C PRO A 251 4.09 29.76 1.97
N VAL A 252 3.74 29.24 0.80
CA VAL A 252 4.68 29.01 -0.30
C VAL A 252 4.53 30.16 -1.30
N PHE A 253 5.59 30.94 -1.47
CA PHE A 253 5.63 32.05 -2.42
C PHE A 253 6.24 31.56 -3.74
N VAL A 254 5.42 31.45 -4.77
CA VAL A 254 5.83 31.10 -6.14
C VAL A 254 5.54 32.26 -7.08
N SER A 255 6.29 32.37 -8.18
CA SER A 255 5.99 33.39 -9.18
C SER A 255 4.66 33.09 -9.88
N SER A 256 3.93 34.14 -10.25
CA SER A 256 2.63 34.01 -10.93
C SER A 256 2.75 33.23 -12.24
N ASP A 257 3.84 33.42 -12.98
CA ASP A 257 4.06 32.74 -14.25
C ASP A 257 4.27 31.23 -14.07
N GLU A 258 5.13 30.84 -13.11
CA GLU A 258 5.36 29.42 -12.79
C GLU A 258 4.07 28.75 -12.30
N GLN A 259 3.33 29.42 -11.40
CA GLN A 259 2.04 28.94 -10.91
C GLN A 259 1.04 28.74 -12.05
N ARG A 260 0.96 29.69 -12.98
CA ARG A 260 0.10 29.61 -14.17
C ARG A 260 0.50 28.43 -15.06
N LYS A 261 1.79 28.28 -15.38
CA LYS A 261 2.31 27.16 -16.20
C LYS A 261 2.07 25.81 -15.55
N SER A 262 2.36 25.65 -14.25
CA SER A 262 2.09 24.41 -13.52
C SER A 262 0.59 24.09 -13.45
N MET A 263 -0.26 25.09 -13.25
CA MET A 263 -1.73 24.90 -13.29
C MET A 263 -2.20 24.51 -14.69
N LEU A 264 -1.59 25.06 -15.75
CA LEU A 264 -1.85 24.66 -17.13
C LEU A 264 -1.41 23.23 -17.41
N PHE A 265 -0.24 22.79 -16.92
CA PHE A 265 0.19 21.38 -16.95
C PHE A 265 -0.86 20.47 -16.29
N CYS A 266 -1.26 20.83 -15.06
CA CYS A 266 -2.25 20.10 -14.30
C CYS A 266 -3.59 20.04 -15.03
N LYS A 267 -4.00 21.10 -15.73
CA LYS A 267 -5.24 21.15 -16.50
C LYS A 267 -5.15 20.28 -17.75
N LYS A 268 -4.14 20.51 -18.58
CA LYS A 268 -3.97 19.89 -19.90
C LYS A 268 -3.74 18.38 -19.78
N TYR A 269 -2.90 17.96 -18.83
CA TYR A 269 -2.50 16.56 -18.70
C TYR A 269 -3.16 15.88 -17.50
N LEU A 270 -2.83 16.31 -16.26
CA LEU A 270 -3.20 15.53 -15.08
C LEU A 270 -4.71 15.47 -14.82
N TRP A 271 -5.45 16.57 -14.95
CA TRP A 271 -6.89 16.60 -14.73
C TRP A 271 -7.64 15.76 -15.77
N HIS A 272 -7.24 15.84 -17.04
CA HIS A 272 -7.83 15.00 -18.08
C HIS A 272 -7.58 13.51 -17.76
N LEU A 273 -6.33 13.19 -17.43
CA LEU A 273 -5.91 11.85 -17.05
C LEU A 273 -6.68 11.30 -15.84
N PHE A 274 -6.62 11.98 -14.70
CA PHE A 274 -7.21 11.51 -13.44
C PHE A 274 -8.75 11.51 -13.44
N TYR A 275 -9.42 12.17 -14.40
CA TYR A 275 -10.87 12.08 -14.59
C TYR A 275 -11.27 11.19 -15.77
N ASN A 276 -10.34 10.39 -16.30
CA ASN A 276 -10.54 9.48 -17.42
C ASN A 276 -11.09 10.15 -18.68
N ILE A 277 -10.60 11.36 -18.95
CA ILE A 277 -10.83 12.09 -20.19
C ILE A 277 -9.62 11.83 -21.08
N GLY A 278 -9.86 11.58 -22.37
CA GLY A 278 -8.79 11.43 -23.34
C GLY A 278 -7.79 12.58 -23.22
N LEU A 279 -6.51 12.22 -23.03
CA LEU A 279 -5.41 13.18 -22.90
C LEU A 279 -5.16 13.94 -24.21
N TRP A 280 -5.43 13.28 -25.33
CA TRP A 280 -5.09 13.72 -26.66
C TRP A 280 -6.34 13.73 -27.51
N ASP A 281 -6.60 14.84 -28.18
CA ASP A 281 -7.54 14.84 -29.30
C ASP A 281 -6.86 14.15 -30.47
N ILE A 282 -7.51 13.13 -31.03
CA ILE A 282 -6.98 12.38 -32.17
C ILE A 282 -6.79 13.31 -33.38
N ASN A 283 -7.54 14.41 -33.45
CA ASN A 283 -7.47 15.41 -34.50
C ASN A 283 -6.39 16.47 -34.25
N GLU A 284 -5.97 16.67 -33.00
CA GLU A 284 -4.95 17.65 -32.60
C GLU A 284 -3.76 16.90 -31.98
N GLN A 285 -2.98 16.22 -32.82
CA GLN A 285 -1.80 15.45 -32.42
C GLN A 285 -0.66 16.37 -31.97
N GLN A 286 -0.70 16.83 -30.72
CA GLN A 286 0.29 17.74 -30.15
C GLN A 286 1.39 16.98 -29.39
N GLU A 287 2.61 17.51 -29.43
CA GLU A 287 3.72 17.02 -28.62
C GLU A 287 3.52 17.29 -27.12
N PHE A 288 4.20 16.49 -26.28
CA PHE A 288 4.20 16.69 -24.84
C PHE A 288 5.01 17.94 -24.47
N ASP A 289 4.38 18.84 -23.72
CA ASP A 289 4.98 20.12 -23.34
C ASP A 289 5.90 19.97 -22.12
N TRP A 290 7.21 19.93 -22.40
CA TRP A 290 8.24 19.80 -21.37
C TRP A 290 8.43 21.07 -20.54
N GLU A 291 8.13 22.26 -21.07
CA GLU A 291 8.23 23.51 -20.30
C GLU A 291 7.21 23.52 -19.16
N LEU A 292 5.96 23.16 -19.47
CA LEU A 292 4.91 23.02 -18.47
C LEU A 292 5.25 21.99 -17.39
N TRP A 293 5.87 20.87 -17.78
CA TRP A 293 6.36 19.87 -16.83
C TRP A 293 7.49 20.41 -15.93
N HIS A 294 8.43 21.16 -16.49
CA HIS A 294 9.53 21.76 -15.71
C HIS A 294 9.03 22.77 -14.69
N SER A 295 8.10 23.65 -15.06
CA SER A 295 7.47 24.57 -14.08
C SER A 295 6.69 23.79 -13.02
N HIS A 296 6.02 22.69 -13.38
CA HIS A 296 5.35 21.82 -12.39
C HIS A 296 6.33 21.20 -11.38
N LEU A 297 7.49 20.70 -11.85
CA LEU A 297 8.56 20.19 -10.99
C LEU A 297 9.14 21.28 -10.08
N ASN A 298 9.31 22.49 -10.60
CA ASN A 298 9.85 23.62 -9.84
C ASN A 298 8.93 23.99 -8.66
N ILE A 299 7.62 24.05 -8.89
CA ILE A 299 6.65 24.27 -7.81
C ILE A 299 6.72 23.16 -6.76
N ASN A 300 6.70 21.90 -7.17
CA ASN A 300 6.79 20.77 -6.24
C ASN A 300 8.10 20.82 -5.41
N ARG A 301 9.20 21.29 -6.01
CA ARG A 301 10.48 21.50 -5.33
C ARG A 301 10.40 22.60 -4.27
N GLU A 302 9.79 23.74 -4.58
CA GLU A 302 9.62 24.84 -3.63
C GLU A 302 8.73 24.44 -2.45
N TYR A 303 7.62 23.74 -2.71
CA TYR A 303 6.78 23.16 -1.65
C TYR A 303 7.58 22.24 -0.72
N SER A 304 8.39 21.36 -1.31
CA SER A 304 9.23 20.43 -0.54
C SER A 304 10.34 21.15 0.24
N LYS A 305 10.83 22.28 -0.28
CA LYS A 305 11.81 23.13 0.40
C LYS A 305 11.21 23.75 1.65
N ILE A 306 10.09 24.44 1.50
CA ILE A 306 9.38 25.09 2.61
C ILE A 306 8.96 24.05 3.65
N ALA A 307 8.38 22.91 3.24
CA ALA A 307 7.97 21.87 4.18
C ALA A 307 9.11 21.38 5.08
N ARG A 308 10.31 21.18 4.53
CA ARG A 308 11.48 20.75 5.30
C ARG A 308 12.08 21.82 6.20
N GLU A 309 11.92 23.10 5.87
CA GLU A 309 12.47 24.20 6.70
C GLU A 309 11.81 24.26 8.09
N TYR A 310 10.56 23.80 8.21
CA TYR A 310 9.80 23.82 9.47
C TYR A 310 9.73 22.48 10.19
N ALA A 311 9.91 21.37 9.46
CA ALA A 311 9.74 20.04 10.01
C ALA A 311 10.93 19.58 10.88
N THR A 312 10.61 18.82 11.93
CA THR A 312 11.58 18.16 12.81
C THR A 312 11.56 16.64 12.61
N ASP A 313 12.58 15.95 13.12
CA ASP A 313 12.67 14.49 13.02
C ASP A 313 11.48 13.84 13.73
N GLY A 314 10.71 13.02 12.99
CA GLY A 314 9.53 12.33 13.49
C GLY A 314 8.20 13.00 13.14
N ASP A 315 8.20 14.22 12.60
CA ASP A 315 6.99 14.87 12.08
C ASP A 315 6.46 14.16 10.82
N PHE A 316 5.21 14.48 10.48
CA PHE A 316 4.49 13.86 9.36
C PHE A 316 4.26 14.86 8.24
N PHE A 317 4.58 14.47 7.00
CA PHE A 317 4.21 15.20 5.80
C PHE A 317 3.01 14.52 5.15
N TRP A 318 1.89 15.23 5.05
CA TRP A 318 0.69 14.73 4.42
C TRP A 318 0.40 15.50 3.13
N VAL A 319 0.70 14.89 2.00
CA VAL A 319 0.60 15.49 0.66
C VAL A 319 -0.76 15.18 0.03
N HIS A 320 -1.44 16.21 -0.48
CA HIS A 320 -2.78 16.06 -1.03
C HIS A 320 -2.84 16.27 -2.55
N ASP A 321 -3.43 15.28 -3.21
CA ASP A 321 -3.92 15.30 -4.59
C ASP A 321 -2.86 15.42 -5.71
N TYR A 322 -3.32 15.27 -6.95
CA TYR A 322 -2.47 15.10 -8.14
C TYR A 322 -1.49 16.26 -8.43
N LYS A 323 -1.74 17.46 -7.90
CA LYS A 323 -0.92 18.66 -8.17
C LYS A 323 0.44 18.62 -7.48
N LEU A 324 0.60 17.79 -6.46
CA LEU A 324 1.79 17.75 -5.59
C LEU A 324 2.47 16.37 -5.55
N LEU A 325 2.19 15.51 -6.54
CA LEU A 325 2.70 14.14 -6.57
C LEU A 325 4.22 14.01 -6.62
N MET A 326 4.93 15.08 -6.96
CA MET A 326 6.41 15.09 -7.00
C MET A 326 7.05 15.53 -5.68
N VAL A 327 6.26 16.03 -4.72
CA VAL A 327 6.76 16.45 -3.38
C VAL A 327 7.45 15.32 -2.60
N PRO A 328 6.90 14.08 -2.50
CA PRO A 328 7.52 13.01 -1.74
C PRO A 328 8.96 12.67 -2.18
N GLN A 329 9.20 12.63 -3.49
CA GLN A 329 10.54 12.43 -4.05
C GLN A 329 11.51 13.55 -3.65
N TYR A 330 11.07 14.80 -3.64
CA TYR A 330 11.93 15.92 -3.27
C TYR A 330 12.19 16.00 -1.76
N ILE A 331 11.25 15.56 -0.91
CA ILE A 331 11.47 15.46 0.54
C ILE A 331 12.52 14.37 0.83
N THR A 332 12.31 13.15 0.33
CA THR A 332 13.21 11.99 0.58
C THR A 332 14.64 12.18 0.08
N ARG A 333 14.86 13.07 -0.90
CA ARG A 333 16.20 13.41 -1.41
C ARG A 333 17.09 14.08 -0.38
N LYS A 334 16.50 14.85 0.53
CA LYS A 334 17.25 15.61 1.54
C LYS A 334 17.07 15.04 2.96
N THR A 335 15.98 14.31 3.19
CA THR A 335 15.64 13.78 4.52
C THR A 335 15.08 12.35 4.36
N THR A 336 15.89 11.35 4.70
CA THR A 336 15.52 9.92 4.50
C THR A 336 14.65 9.35 5.63
N SER A 337 14.63 10.01 6.80
CA SER A 337 13.83 9.65 7.99
C SER A 337 12.41 10.22 8.00
N SER A 338 12.01 10.99 6.97
CA SER A 338 10.70 11.64 6.92
C SER A 338 9.56 10.64 6.79
N ASN A 339 8.48 10.89 7.53
CA ASN A 339 7.21 10.14 7.46
C ASN A 339 6.30 10.82 6.45
N ILE A 340 6.02 10.18 5.32
CA ILE A 340 5.33 10.82 4.20
C ILE A 340 4.06 10.05 3.85
N GLY A 341 2.92 10.70 3.95
CA GLY A 341 1.63 10.22 3.45
C GLY A 341 1.20 10.97 2.20
N ILE A 342 0.55 10.28 1.26
CA ILE A 342 -0.18 10.89 0.14
C ILE A 342 -1.65 10.56 0.31
N PHE A 343 -2.54 11.49 0.02
CA PHE A 343 -3.96 11.19 -0.12
C PHE A 343 -4.53 11.72 -1.43
N MET A 344 -5.09 10.81 -2.23
CA MET A 344 -5.65 11.10 -3.54
C MET A 344 -7.14 11.42 -3.45
N HIS A 345 -7.49 12.67 -3.76
CA HIS A 345 -8.89 13.15 -3.82
C HIS A 345 -9.49 12.97 -5.21
N ALA A 346 -8.69 13.13 -6.26
CA ALA A 346 -9.08 12.76 -7.61
C ALA A 346 -9.17 11.23 -7.79
N MET A 347 -9.83 10.80 -8.86
CA MET A 347 -9.83 9.38 -9.24
C MET A 347 -8.42 8.98 -9.70
N PHE A 348 -8.14 7.68 -9.80
CA PHE A 348 -6.91 7.18 -10.42
C PHE A 348 -7.24 6.46 -11.74
N PRO A 349 -6.54 6.76 -12.85
CA PRO A 349 -6.89 6.24 -14.17
C PRO A 349 -6.47 4.78 -14.36
N PRO A 350 -7.16 4.03 -15.24
CA PRO A 350 -6.68 2.75 -15.73
C PRO A 350 -5.28 2.85 -16.34
N SER A 351 -4.52 1.75 -16.28
CA SER A 351 -3.14 1.68 -16.75
C SER A 351 -2.95 2.00 -18.24
N SER A 352 -3.93 1.66 -19.08
CA SER A 352 -3.93 2.01 -20.50
C SER A 352 -3.91 3.53 -20.74
N LEU A 353 -4.71 4.29 -19.98
CA LEU A 353 -4.74 5.75 -20.07
C LEU A 353 -3.53 6.38 -19.37
N PHE A 354 -3.14 5.86 -18.20
CA PHE A 354 -1.95 6.33 -17.48
C PHE A 354 -0.68 6.18 -18.31
N SER A 355 -0.59 5.09 -19.09
CA SER A 355 0.53 4.82 -19.99
C SER A 355 0.70 5.86 -21.09
N CYS A 356 -0.34 6.61 -21.45
CA CYS A 356 -0.23 7.69 -22.44
C CYS A 356 0.58 8.90 -21.92
N LEU A 357 0.80 9.04 -20.61
CA LEU A 357 1.55 10.15 -20.04
C LEU A 357 3.06 9.94 -20.18
N ALA A 358 3.77 10.92 -20.74
CA ALA A 358 5.22 10.83 -20.98
C ALA A 358 6.08 10.72 -19.70
N VAL A 359 5.57 11.25 -18.58
CA VAL A 359 6.25 11.32 -17.27
C VAL A 359 5.69 10.31 -16.25
N ARG A 360 4.96 9.29 -16.74
CA ARG A 360 4.29 8.25 -15.94
C ARG A 360 5.18 7.56 -14.91
N ASP A 361 6.41 7.22 -15.30
CA ASP A 361 7.38 6.54 -14.44
C ASP A 361 7.83 7.44 -13.29
N MET A 362 8.05 8.72 -13.55
CA MET A 362 8.48 9.70 -12.54
C MET A 362 7.40 9.92 -11.48
N ILE A 363 6.13 10.03 -11.90
CA ILE A 363 5.01 10.23 -10.97
C ILE A 363 4.84 9.02 -10.06
N LEU A 364 4.81 7.79 -10.60
CA LEU A 364 4.66 6.59 -9.79
C LEU A 364 5.84 6.39 -8.83
N ARG A 365 7.08 6.62 -9.29
CA ARG A 365 8.27 6.54 -8.42
C ARG A 365 8.22 7.55 -7.28
N SER A 366 7.75 8.77 -7.57
CA SER A 366 7.56 9.78 -6.53
C SER A 366 6.46 9.37 -5.54
N MET A 367 5.33 8.87 -6.02
CA MET A 367 4.28 8.35 -5.15
C MET A 367 4.81 7.24 -4.21
N LEU A 368 5.60 6.30 -4.75
CA LEU A 368 6.24 5.23 -3.98
C LEU A 368 7.37 5.71 -3.05
N CYS A 369 7.73 6.99 -3.04
CA CYS A 369 8.59 7.56 -2.00
C CYS A 369 7.83 7.79 -0.68
N ALA A 370 6.50 7.83 -0.72
CA ALA A 370 5.66 7.85 0.47
C ALA A 370 5.71 6.52 1.23
N ASP A 371 5.31 6.57 2.49
CA ASP A 371 5.15 5.43 3.39
C ASP A 371 3.69 4.93 3.38
N LEU A 372 2.74 5.86 3.22
CA LEU A 372 1.30 5.57 3.09
C LEU A 372 0.69 6.31 1.89
N ILE A 373 -0.12 5.62 1.08
CA ILE A 373 -0.91 6.22 0.00
C ILE A 373 -2.39 5.92 0.21
N GLY A 374 -3.18 6.95 0.46
CA GLY A 374 -4.62 6.87 0.67
C GLY A 374 -5.42 7.12 -0.61
N PHE A 375 -6.48 6.33 -0.81
CA PHE A 375 -7.48 6.51 -1.85
C PHE A 375 -8.89 6.50 -1.27
N GLN A 376 -9.77 7.31 -1.86
CA GLN A 376 -11.18 7.39 -1.48
C GLN A 376 -11.93 6.05 -1.65
N PHE A 377 -11.64 5.31 -2.74
CA PHE A 377 -12.36 4.08 -3.09
C PHE A 377 -11.44 3.03 -3.68
N PHE A 378 -11.79 1.75 -3.47
CA PHE A 378 -11.01 0.60 -3.96
C PHE A 378 -10.71 0.61 -5.48
N PRO A 379 -11.64 0.97 -6.38
CA PRO A 379 -11.33 1.00 -7.82
C PRO A 379 -10.15 1.91 -8.16
N TYR A 380 -9.97 3.02 -7.43
CA TYR A 380 -8.87 3.96 -7.67
C TYR A 380 -7.54 3.37 -7.18
N ALA A 381 -7.53 2.77 -5.99
CA ALA A 381 -6.36 2.04 -5.49
C ALA A 381 -5.97 0.91 -6.43
N ARG A 382 -6.93 0.09 -6.89
CA ARG A 382 -6.68 -1.00 -7.85
C ARG A 382 -6.04 -0.51 -9.14
N HIS A 383 -6.50 0.62 -9.67
CA HIS A 383 -5.89 1.23 -10.86
C HIS A 383 -4.45 1.69 -10.61
N PHE A 384 -4.17 2.28 -9.44
CA PHE A 384 -2.80 2.62 -9.04
C PHE A 384 -1.89 1.38 -8.95
N LEU A 385 -2.36 0.31 -8.28
CA LEU A 385 -1.63 -0.95 -8.17
C LEU A 385 -1.31 -1.56 -9.55
N SER A 386 -2.29 -1.58 -10.46
CA SER A 386 -2.08 -2.05 -11.84
C SER A 386 -1.09 -1.16 -12.60
N CYS A 387 -1.14 0.18 -12.41
CA CYS A 387 -0.14 1.08 -13.00
C CYS A 387 1.27 0.82 -12.47
N CYS A 388 1.44 0.60 -11.16
CA CYS A 388 2.73 0.22 -10.57
C CYS A 388 3.24 -1.10 -11.16
N LYS A 389 2.38 -2.10 -11.32
CA LYS A 389 2.73 -3.38 -11.94
C LYS A 389 3.13 -3.22 -13.40
N GLN A 390 2.31 -2.58 -14.23
CA GLN A 390 2.56 -2.48 -15.67
C GLN A 390 3.72 -1.53 -16.02
N VAL A 391 3.83 -0.39 -15.34
CA VAL A 391 4.83 0.65 -15.67
C VAL A 391 6.16 0.42 -14.97
N LEU A 392 6.15 -0.03 -13.70
CA LEU A 392 7.36 -0.21 -12.89
C LEU A 392 7.73 -1.67 -12.67
N GLY A 393 6.88 -2.62 -13.05
CA GLY A 393 7.09 -4.03 -12.79
C GLY A 393 7.04 -4.36 -11.30
N VAL A 394 6.27 -3.63 -10.49
CA VAL A 394 6.22 -3.86 -9.03
C VAL A 394 4.87 -4.45 -8.67
N ASP A 395 4.90 -5.63 -8.05
CA ASP A 395 3.71 -6.32 -7.57
C ASP A 395 3.23 -5.75 -6.23
N HIS A 396 1.97 -6.01 -5.91
CA HIS A 396 1.39 -5.68 -4.62
C HIS A 396 1.06 -6.96 -3.87
N SER A 397 1.09 -6.87 -2.55
CA SER A 397 0.71 -7.95 -1.64
C SER A 397 -0.45 -7.53 -0.75
N SER A 398 -1.08 -8.53 -0.14
CA SER A 398 -2.03 -8.31 0.96
C SER A 398 -1.39 -8.82 2.24
N LYS A 399 -1.38 -7.97 3.27
CA LYS A 399 -0.93 -8.33 4.62
C LYS A 399 -2.10 -8.81 5.49
N PRO A 400 -1.82 -9.62 6.52
CA PRO A 400 -2.82 -9.97 7.53
C PRO A 400 -3.55 -8.73 8.06
N GLY A 401 -4.87 -8.79 8.11
CA GLY A 401 -5.73 -7.63 8.45
C GLY A 401 -6.32 -6.90 7.23
N GLY A 402 -6.11 -7.40 6.02
CA GLY A 402 -6.73 -6.87 4.79
C GLY A 402 -6.06 -5.60 4.27
N MET A 403 -4.89 -5.24 4.79
CA MET A 403 -4.09 -4.12 4.30
C MET A 403 -3.42 -4.50 2.98
N LEU A 404 -3.32 -3.55 2.08
CA LEU A 404 -2.64 -3.69 0.79
C LEU A 404 -1.31 -2.96 0.86
N ASP A 405 -0.27 -3.53 0.28
CA ASP A 405 1.06 -2.91 0.25
C ASP A 405 1.82 -3.20 -1.04
N ILE A 406 2.84 -2.39 -1.29
CA ILE A 406 3.79 -2.55 -2.39
C ILE A 406 5.20 -2.61 -1.79
N GLU A 407 5.89 -3.74 -1.95
CA GLU A 407 7.32 -3.81 -1.64
C GLU A 407 8.12 -3.07 -2.73
N TYR A 408 8.74 -1.96 -2.36
CA TYR A 408 9.52 -1.11 -3.25
C TYR A 408 10.90 -0.82 -2.67
N ASN A 409 11.93 -1.46 -3.23
CA ASN A 409 13.34 -1.30 -2.85
C ASN A 409 13.60 -1.59 -1.35
N GLY A 410 12.99 -2.65 -0.81
CA GLY A 410 13.11 -3.05 0.60
C GLY A 410 12.24 -2.25 1.57
N ARG A 411 11.35 -1.37 1.05
CA ARG A 411 10.34 -0.65 1.85
C ARG A 411 8.96 -1.17 1.50
N ASP A 412 8.10 -1.26 2.50
CA ASP A 412 6.69 -1.56 2.28
C ASP A 412 5.92 -0.24 2.21
N VAL A 413 5.35 0.07 1.06
CA VAL A 413 4.48 1.24 0.86
C VAL A 413 3.04 0.80 1.08
N MET A 414 2.43 1.25 2.17
CA MET A 414 1.07 0.87 2.55
C MET A 414 0.03 1.62 1.72
N ILE A 415 -1.06 0.94 1.38
CA ILE A 415 -2.21 1.50 0.66
C ILE A 415 -3.43 1.52 1.57
N LEU A 416 -3.97 2.70 1.81
CA LEU A 416 -5.15 2.91 2.66
C LEU A 416 -6.38 3.22 1.81
N LEU A 417 -7.49 2.54 2.11
CA LEU A 417 -8.80 2.85 1.57
C LEU A 417 -9.59 3.62 2.62
N SER A 418 -9.78 4.91 2.40
CA SER A 418 -10.50 5.77 3.34
C SER A 418 -11.05 6.96 2.59
N HIS A 419 -12.29 7.36 2.87
CA HIS A 419 -12.93 8.50 2.23
C HIS A 419 -13.13 9.63 3.22
N SER A 420 -13.02 10.88 2.75
CA SER A 420 -13.24 12.02 3.64
C SER A 420 -14.73 12.25 3.87
N HIS A 421 -15.07 12.63 5.10
CA HIS A 421 -16.44 12.86 5.56
C HIS A 421 -16.78 14.34 5.65
N ILE A 422 -18.08 14.66 5.76
CA ILE A 422 -18.53 15.97 6.21
C ILE A 422 -18.27 16.13 7.71
N GLN A 423 -18.26 17.37 8.20
CA GLN A 423 -18.23 17.67 9.63
C GLN A 423 -19.64 18.08 10.12
N PRO A 424 -20.36 17.22 10.86
CA PRO A 424 -21.76 17.45 11.24
C PRO A 424 -22.03 18.76 11.99
N ASP A 425 -21.22 19.11 12.98
CA ASP A 425 -21.44 20.29 13.82
C ASP A 425 -21.22 21.61 13.05
N LEU A 426 -20.18 21.68 12.20
CA LEU A 426 -19.97 22.83 11.31
C LEU A 426 -21.10 22.98 10.28
N LEU A 427 -21.74 21.88 9.90
CA LEU A 427 -22.91 21.91 9.04
C LEU A 427 -24.17 22.35 9.81
N ALA A 428 -24.31 21.93 11.08
CA ALA A 428 -25.40 22.35 11.96
C ALA A 428 -25.43 23.88 12.14
N GLU A 429 -24.27 24.52 12.34
CA GLU A 429 -24.14 25.98 12.42
C GLU A 429 -24.67 26.67 11.15
N LYS A 430 -24.49 26.07 9.98
CA LYS A 430 -24.93 26.64 8.69
C LYS A 430 -26.43 26.53 8.48
N VAL A 431 -27.11 25.60 9.16
CA VAL A 431 -28.57 25.37 9.05
C VAL A 431 -29.35 25.79 10.29
N CYS A 432 -28.70 26.40 11.28
CA CYS A 432 -29.34 26.82 12.53
C CYS A 432 -30.36 27.96 12.35
N GLU A 433 -31.16 28.24 13.40
CA GLU A 433 -32.19 29.30 13.37
C GLU A 433 -31.66 30.67 12.96
N ASN A 434 -30.48 31.05 13.43
CA ASN A 434 -29.87 32.35 13.18
C ASN A 434 -29.15 32.47 11.83
N SER A 435 -29.05 31.39 11.04
CA SER A 435 -28.27 31.40 9.79
C SER A 435 -28.99 32.04 8.60
N GLY A 436 -30.27 32.41 8.76
CA GLY A 436 -31.14 32.87 7.67
C GLY A 436 -31.65 31.76 6.75
N VAL A 437 -31.11 30.53 6.88
CA VAL A 437 -31.56 29.36 6.11
C VAL A 437 -33.01 29.01 6.40
N PRO A 438 -33.51 28.97 7.66
CA PRO A 438 -34.90 28.59 7.93
C PRO A 438 -35.94 29.53 7.31
N ALA A 439 -35.65 30.83 7.23
CA ALA A 439 -36.51 31.79 6.55
C ALA A 439 -36.62 31.48 5.04
N LEU A 440 -35.48 31.20 4.38
CA LEU A 440 -35.45 30.79 2.96
C LEU A 440 -36.13 29.44 2.73
N VAL A 441 -36.05 28.51 3.69
CA VAL A 441 -36.76 27.22 3.65
C VAL A 441 -38.27 27.44 3.70
N SER A 442 -38.76 28.31 4.60
CA SER A 442 -40.18 28.65 4.68
C SER A 442 -40.65 29.28 3.38
N GLU A 443 -39.92 30.28 2.86
CA GLU A 443 -40.24 30.94 1.58
C GLU A 443 -40.34 29.92 0.43
N MET A 444 -39.40 28.98 0.34
CA MET A 444 -39.43 27.94 -0.70
C MET A 444 -40.60 26.96 -0.54
N LYS A 445 -40.93 26.55 0.68
CA LYS A 445 -42.06 25.66 0.95
C LYS A 445 -43.40 26.33 0.71
N ASP A 446 -43.53 27.61 1.04
CA ASP A 446 -44.74 28.39 0.80
C ASP A 446 -44.93 28.62 -0.70
N LYS A 447 -43.85 28.95 -1.42
CA LYS A 447 -43.87 29.18 -2.87
C LYS A 447 -44.18 27.93 -3.68
N TRP A 448 -43.70 26.77 -3.26
CA TRP A 448 -43.85 25.49 -3.97
C TRP A 448 -44.60 24.47 -3.13
N LYS A 449 -45.66 24.91 -2.46
CA LYS A 449 -46.49 24.08 -1.61
C LYS A 449 -47.07 22.90 -2.39
N ASP A 450 -47.15 21.75 -1.72
CA ASP A 450 -47.70 20.48 -2.24
C ASP A 450 -46.96 19.89 -3.46
N ARG A 451 -45.76 20.39 -3.77
CA ARG A 451 -44.90 19.84 -4.83
C ARG A 451 -43.74 19.04 -4.28
N PHE A 452 -43.38 17.98 -4.97
CA PHE A 452 -42.19 17.18 -4.72
C PHE A 452 -40.95 17.88 -5.29
N ILE A 453 -40.04 18.31 -4.42
CA ILE A 453 -38.86 19.11 -4.81
C ILE A 453 -37.65 18.20 -5.02
N VAL A 454 -37.16 18.16 -6.26
CA VAL A 454 -35.89 17.55 -6.63
C VAL A 454 -34.80 18.62 -6.60
N ALA A 455 -33.90 18.53 -5.63
CA ALA A 455 -32.73 19.40 -5.51
C ALA A 455 -31.55 18.86 -6.33
N SER A 456 -30.86 19.77 -6.99
CA SER A 456 -29.63 19.48 -7.70
C SER A 456 -28.65 20.64 -7.53
N VAL A 457 -27.44 20.33 -7.08
CA VAL A 457 -26.40 21.33 -6.78
C VAL A 457 -25.08 20.85 -7.36
N ASP A 458 -24.65 21.47 -8.45
CA ASP A 458 -23.45 21.09 -9.17
C ASP A 458 -22.50 22.28 -9.35
N ARG A 459 -21.22 21.98 -9.59
CA ARG A 459 -20.25 22.98 -10.04
C ARG A 459 -20.39 23.18 -11.56
N ASP A 460 -20.03 24.35 -12.06
CA ASP A 460 -19.95 24.60 -13.50
C ASP A 460 -18.76 23.86 -14.14
N VAL A 461 -18.90 22.54 -14.33
CA VAL A 461 -17.90 21.66 -14.92
C VAL A 461 -18.60 20.75 -15.92
N ARG A 462 -17.99 20.53 -17.09
CA ARG A 462 -18.53 19.66 -18.17
C ARG A 462 -18.91 18.26 -17.68
N LEU A 463 -18.23 17.76 -16.65
CA LEU A 463 -18.45 16.44 -16.08
C LEU A 463 -19.66 16.36 -15.12
N ALA A 464 -20.32 17.47 -14.78
CA ALA A 464 -21.51 17.47 -13.93
C ALA A 464 -22.77 16.90 -14.62
N GLY A 465 -22.73 16.65 -15.94
CA GLY A 465 -23.82 16.03 -16.67
C GLY A 465 -25.12 16.84 -16.73
N LEU A 466 -25.07 18.16 -16.54
CA LEU A 466 -26.23 19.05 -16.45
C LEU A 466 -27.19 18.94 -17.64
N SER A 467 -26.67 18.83 -18.87
CA SER A 467 -27.51 18.69 -20.05
C SER A 467 -28.25 17.35 -20.10
N LEU A 468 -27.62 16.26 -19.65
CA LEU A 468 -28.26 14.94 -19.56
C LEU A 468 -29.35 14.95 -18.48
N LYS A 469 -29.09 15.63 -17.35
CA LYS A 469 -30.06 15.84 -16.27
C LYS A 469 -31.35 16.50 -16.76
N LEU A 470 -31.24 17.62 -17.50
CA LEU A 470 -32.41 18.32 -18.05
C LEU A 470 -33.16 17.49 -19.10
N LYS A 471 -32.44 16.74 -19.94
CA LYS A 471 -33.05 15.81 -20.91
C LYS A 471 -33.83 14.69 -20.21
N ALA A 472 -33.27 14.11 -19.15
CA ALA A 472 -33.93 13.10 -18.35
C ALA A 472 -35.16 13.64 -17.66
N PHE A 473 -35.06 14.83 -17.05
CA PHE A 473 -36.21 15.45 -16.41
C PHE A 473 -37.33 15.81 -17.42
N ARG A 474 -36.97 16.28 -18.63
CA ARG A 474 -37.94 16.48 -19.71
C ARG A 474 -38.66 15.19 -20.06
N LYS A 475 -37.92 14.08 -20.23
CA LYS A 475 -38.51 12.77 -20.56
C LYS A 475 -39.39 12.22 -19.42
N PHE A 476 -38.96 12.37 -18.17
CA PHE A 476 -39.76 12.03 -16.99
C PHE A 476 -41.14 12.71 -17.02
N LEU A 477 -41.21 14.01 -17.32
CA LEU A 477 -42.48 14.73 -17.46
C LEU A 477 -43.33 14.29 -18.66
N ARG A 478 -42.71 13.77 -19.73
CA ARG A 478 -43.45 13.19 -20.88
C ARG A 478 -44.09 11.86 -20.50
N ASP A 479 -43.27 10.96 -19.96
CA ASP A 479 -43.64 9.56 -19.70
C ASP A 479 -44.59 9.43 -18.50
N TYR A 480 -44.46 10.33 -17.52
CA TYR A 480 -45.28 10.34 -16.30
C TYR A 480 -46.11 11.63 -16.20
N PRO A 481 -47.32 11.67 -16.79
CA PRO A 481 -48.18 12.85 -16.73
C PRO A 481 -48.55 13.30 -15.32
N TYR A 482 -48.60 12.37 -14.35
CA TYR A 482 -48.88 12.70 -12.95
C TYR A 482 -47.80 13.62 -12.33
N ALA A 483 -46.57 13.61 -12.86
CA ALA A 483 -45.48 14.42 -12.36
C ALA A 483 -45.60 15.89 -12.78
N ARG A 484 -46.38 16.19 -13.82
CA ARG A 484 -46.58 17.55 -14.31
C ARG A 484 -47.30 18.37 -13.23
N HIS A 485 -46.74 19.53 -12.90
CA HIS A 485 -47.21 20.44 -11.85
C HIS A 485 -47.02 19.92 -10.43
N ASN A 486 -46.79 18.62 -10.24
CA ASN A 486 -46.54 18.01 -8.93
C ASN A 486 -45.05 17.88 -8.59
N VAL A 487 -44.16 17.74 -9.57
CA VAL A 487 -42.71 17.59 -9.36
C VAL A 487 -41.97 18.83 -9.86
N LEU A 488 -40.97 19.30 -9.12
CA LEU A 488 -40.16 20.47 -9.44
C LEU A 488 -38.67 20.15 -9.36
N LEU A 489 -37.91 20.42 -10.42
CA LEU A 489 -36.45 20.37 -10.38
C LEU A 489 -35.88 21.77 -10.09
N ILE A 490 -35.16 21.92 -8.99
CA ILE A 490 -34.39 23.13 -8.69
C ILE A 490 -32.91 22.82 -8.91
N GLN A 491 -32.35 23.37 -9.98
CA GLN A 491 -30.94 23.22 -10.36
C GLN A 491 -30.16 24.47 -9.99
N TYR A 492 -29.22 24.31 -9.06
CA TYR A 492 -28.25 25.33 -8.71
C TYR A 492 -26.89 25.00 -9.32
N VAL A 493 -26.32 25.97 -10.03
CA VAL A 493 -24.97 25.89 -10.59
C VAL A 493 -24.08 26.85 -9.79
N CYS A 494 -23.23 26.27 -8.93
CA CYS A 494 -22.27 27.05 -8.16
C CYS A 494 -21.11 27.47 -9.07
N ALA A 495 -20.71 28.75 -8.96
CA ALA A 495 -19.55 29.28 -9.68
C ALA A 495 -18.30 28.43 -9.38
N ALA A 496 -17.47 28.25 -10.40
CA ALA A 496 -16.23 27.49 -10.24
C ALA A 496 -15.23 28.29 -9.40
N ASP A 497 -14.74 27.70 -8.31
CA ASP A 497 -13.74 28.32 -7.41
C ASP A 497 -12.29 28.25 -7.95
N THR A 498 -12.16 28.14 -9.26
CA THR A 498 -10.91 27.76 -9.91
C THR A 498 -10.84 28.46 -11.26
N LEU A 499 -9.62 28.59 -11.80
CA LEU A 499 -9.24 29.24 -13.07
C LEU A 499 -9.96 28.72 -14.34
N TRP A 500 -11.11 28.06 -14.19
CA TRP A 500 -11.96 27.60 -15.27
C TRP A 500 -12.83 28.77 -15.73
N GLU A 501 -12.69 29.15 -16.99
CA GLU A 501 -13.65 30.04 -17.61
C GLU A 501 -15.02 29.35 -17.63
N CYS A 502 -16.01 29.99 -16.98
CA CYS A 502 -17.43 29.73 -17.20
C CYS A 502 -17.67 29.76 -18.71
N ARG A 503 -18.02 28.62 -19.29
CA ARG A 503 -18.35 28.52 -20.71
C ARG A 503 -19.74 29.13 -20.90
N THR A 504 -19.76 30.40 -21.29
CA THR A 504 -20.97 31.22 -21.46
C THR A 504 -21.97 30.57 -22.42
N ASP A 505 -21.46 29.84 -23.43
CA ASP A 505 -22.21 29.01 -24.37
C ASP A 505 -22.99 27.89 -23.66
N VAL A 506 -22.36 27.14 -22.76
CA VAL A 506 -23.01 26.04 -22.01
C VAL A 506 -24.07 26.60 -21.07
N SER A 507 -23.75 27.68 -20.35
CA SER A 507 -24.71 28.35 -19.46
C SER A 507 -25.94 28.85 -20.22
N LYS A 508 -25.76 29.40 -21.43
CA LYS A 508 -26.87 29.84 -22.29
C LYS A 508 -27.73 28.64 -22.74
N SER A 509 -27.10 27.58 -23.22
CA SER A 509 -27.80 26.36 -23.64
C SER A 509 -28.60 25.71 -22.51
N LEU A 510 -28.08 25.70 -21.27
CA LEU A 510 -28.81 25.20 -20.09
C LEU A 510 -30.04 26.04 -19.77
N LYS A 511 -29.95 27.37 -19.87
CA LYS A 511 -31.10 28.28 -19.68
C LYS A 511 -32.17 28.05 -20.75
N GLU A 512 -31.77 27.92 -22.01
CA GLU A 512 -32.67 27.62 -23.13
C GLU A 512 -33.39 26.28 -22.93
N MET A 513 -32.67 25.22 -22.53
CA MET A 513 -33.28 23.92 -22.23
C MET A 513 -34.28 23.99 -21.08
N ALA A 514 -33.94 24.68 -19.98
CA ALA A 514 -34.84 24.85 -18.83
C ALA A 514 -36.11 25.62 -19.21
N ASN A 515 -35.98 26.73 -19.94
CA ASN A 515 -37.11 27.53 -20.42
C ASN A 515 -38.00 26.71 -21.36
N SER A 516 -37.39 26.00 -22.31
CA SER A 516 -38.12 25.14 -23.25
C SER A 516 -38.89 24.01 -22.54
N ILE A 517 -38.37 23.44 -21.44
CA ILE A 517 -39.12 22.47 -20.62
C ILE A 517 -40.35 23.14 -19.98
N ASN A 518 -40.17 24.32 -19.40
CA ASN A 518 -41.25 25.05 -18.73
C ASN A 518 -42.37 25.47 -19.71
N GLU A 519 -41.99 25.89 -20.92
CA GLU A 519 -42.93 26.24 -22.00
C GLU A 519 -43.70 25.01 -22.50
N GLU A 520 -42.99 23.90 -22.76
CA GLU A 520 -43.57 22.65 -23.27
C GLU A 520 -44.69 22.11 -22.35
N PHE A 521 -44.46 22.12 -21.03
CA PHE A 521 -45.41 21.61 -20.04
C PHE A 521 -46.21 22.71 -19.31
N LYS A 522 -46.25 23.93 -19.86
CA LYS A 522 -47.10 25.05 -19.40
C LYS A 522 -47.06 25.30 -17.89
N GLY A 523 -45.87 25.48 -17.32
CA GLY A 523 -45.70 25.77 -15.89
C GLY A 523 -44.23 25.80 -15.47
N VAL A 524 -43.97 26.10 -14.19
CA VAL A 524 -42.60 26.08 -13.66
C VAL A 524 -42.27 24.65 -13.23
N HIS A 525 -41.47 23.93 -14.02
CA HIS A 525 -41.00 22.57 -13.70
C HIS A 525 -39.49 22.53 -13.46
N VAL A 526 -38.74 23.47 -14.02
CA VAL A 526 -37.29 23.63 -13.80
C VAL A 526 -36.98 25.06 -13.36
N VAL A 527 -36.29 25.20 -12.22
CA VAL A 527 -35.72 26.46 -11.74
C VAL A 527 -34.21 26.37 -11.81
N LEU A 528 -33.60 27.07 -12.77
CA LEU A 528 -32.15 27.12 -12.95
C LEU A 528 -31.59 28.44 -12.40
N LYS A 529 -30.66 28.35 -11.44
CA LYS A 529 -29.93 29.52 -10.89
C LYS A 529 -28.41 29.30 -10.97
N PHE A 530 -27.70 30.36 -11.33
CA PHE A 530 -26.23 30.42 -11.35
C PHE A 530 -25.75 31.29 -10.18
N SER A 531 -24.53 31.05 -9.71
CA SER A 531 -23.87 31.86 -8.67
C SER A 531 -24.69 32.00 -7.38
N VAL A 532 -25.16 30.86 -6.86
CA VAL A 532 -25.99 30.83 -5.64
C VAL A 532 -25.16 31.00 -4.36
N THR A 533 -25.75 31.64 -3.36
CA THR A 533 -25.10 31.80 -2.04
C THR A 533 -25.11 30.50 -1.25
N GLN A 534 -24.24 30.39 -0.24
CA GLN A 534 -24.18 29.23 0.64
C GLN A 534 -25.51 28.99 1.38
N GLN A 535 -26.17 30.05 1.85
CA GLN A 535 -27.47 29.98 2.52
C GLN A 535 -28.56 29.42 1.59
N GLN A 536 -28.64 29.92 0.36
CA GLN A 536 -29.61 29.41 -0.64
C GLN A 536 -29.42 27.93 -0.90
N ARG A 537 -28.16 27.49 -1.02
CA ARG A 537 -27.82 26.08 -1.25
C ARG A 537 -28.33 25.18 -0.11
N TYR A 538 -28.04 25.52 1.14
CA TYR A 538 -28.52 24.71 2.27
C TYR A 538 -30.02 24.78 2.44
N ALA A 539 -30.64 25.93 2.18
CA ALA A 539 -32.09 26.06 2.20
C ALA A 539 -32.74 25.10 1.18
N LEU A 540 -32.15 24.95 -0.01
CA LEU A 540 -32.60 23.98 -0.99
C LEU A 540 -32.44 22.53 -0.48
N LEU A 541 -31.28 22.18 0.09
CA LEU A 541 -31.05 20.83 0.60
C LEU A 541 -32.00 20.45 1.75
N VAL A 542 -32.32 21.39 2.64
CA VAL A 542 -33.28 21.20 3.73
C VAL A 542 -34.71 21.06 3.18
N ALA A 543 -35.09 21.87 2.19
CA ALA A 543 -36.44 21.87 1.63
C ALA A 543 -36.74 20.65 0.75
N ALA A 544 -35.74 20.07 0.08
CA ALA A 544 -35.95 19.07 -0.96
C ALA A 544 -36.33 17.67 -0.49
N ASP A 545 -37.13 16.98 -1.31
CA ASP A 545 -37.61 15.61 -1.08
C ASP A 545 -36.74 14.56 -1.75
N CYS A 546 -36.02 14.94 -2.81
CA CYS A 546 -35.04 14.11 -3.49
C CYS A 546 -33.81 14.93 -3.89
N PHE A 547 -32.62 14.34 -3.80
CA PHE A 547 -31.39 14.89 -4.36
C PHE A 547 -31.00 14.19 -5.66
N LEU A 548 -30.61 14.95 -6.68
CA LEU A 548 -30.26 14.42 -8.01
C LEU A 548 -28.85 14.84 -8.44
N ASP A 549 -27.94 13.88 -8.50
CA ASP A 549 -26.59 14.03 -9.04
C ASP A 549 -26.41 13.11 -10.26
N THR A 550 -26.19 13.70 -11.43
CA THR A 550 -25.95 12.97 -12.69
C THR A 550 -24.54 13.23 -13.22
N SER A 551 -23.57 13.44 -12.33
CA SER A 551 -22.18 13.66 -12.72
C SER A 551 -21.65 12.48 -13.54
N ILE A 552 -21.20 12.77 -14.75
CA ILE A 552 -20.55 11.84 -15.70
C ILE A 552 -19.29 11.25 -15.07
N ARG A 553 -18.50 12.11 -14.42
CA ARG A 553 -17.33 11.75 -13.64
C ARG A 553 -17.26 12.71 -12.46
N GLY A 554 -17.26 12.16 -11.25
CA GLY A 554 -17.05 12.92 -10.04
C GLY A 554 -15.93 12.29 -9.24
N GLY A 555 -14.97 13.11 -8.81
CA GLY A 555 -14.08 12.73 -7.71
C GLY A 555 -14.89 12.69 -6.41
N ILE A 556 -14.37 13.30 -5.35
CA ILE A 556 -15.18 13.44 -4.14
C ILE A 556 -16.29 14.48 -4.30
N ASN A 557 -17.55 14.04 -4.16
CA ASN A 557 -18.72 14.92 -4.09
C ASN A 557 -19.50 14.72 -2.77
N LEU A 558 -19.22 15.55 -1.77
CA LEU A 558 -19.86 15.48 -0.45
C LEU A 558 -21.32 15.96 -0.44
N ARG A 559 -21.86 16.50 -1.55
CA ARG A 559 -23.20 17.09 -1.57
C ARG A 559 -24.31 16.11 -1.20
N ALA A 560 -24.16 14.84 -1.57
CA ALA A 560 -25.13 13.81 -1.19
C ALA A 560 -25.16 13.60 0.34
N MET A 561 -24.00 13.58 1.00
CA MET A 561 -23.92 13.49 2.47
C MET A 561 -24.48 14.76 3.14
N GLU A 562 -24.14 15.95 2.62
CA GLU A 562 -24.72 17.21 3.12
C GLU A 562 -26.25 17.19 3.02
N TYR A 563 -26.81 16.68 1.91
CA TYR A 563 -28.26 16.54 1.74
C TYR A 563 -28.87 15.63 2.81
N ILE A 564 -28.36 14.40 2.96
CA ILE A 564 -28.88 13.45 3.95
C ILE A 564 -28.78 14.02 5.36
N TYR A 565 -27.70 14.70 5.69
CA TYR A 565 -27.56 15.39 6.97
C TYR A 565 -28.63 16.47 7.18
N CYS A 566 -28.86 17.34 6.18
CA CYS A 566 -29.88 18.38 6.23
C CYS A 566 -31.31 17.83 6.39
N ARG A 567 -31.56 16.56 6.02
CA ARG A 567 -32.86 15.91 6.21
C ARG A 567 -33.10 15.43 7.64
N GLN A 568 -32.05 15.21 8.43
CA GLN A 568 -32.14 14.85 9.86
C GLN A 568 -33.13 13.71 10.14
N GLY A 569 -33.08 12.64 9.34
CA GLY A 569 -33.97 11.48 9.47
C GLY A 569 -35.40 11.70 8.99
N LYS A 570 -35.74 12.81 8.33
CA LYS A 570 -36.99 12.97 7.56
C LYS A 570 -36.96 12.10 6.29
N PRO A 571 -38.12 11.77 5.68
CA PRO A 571 -38.14 11.08 4.40
C PRO A 571 -37.25 11.79 3.37
N ALA A 572 -36.30 11.06 2.80
CA ALA A 572 -35.34 11.56 1.83
C ALA A 572 -35.11 10.51 0.75
N ALA A 573 -34.77 10.95 -0.45
CA ALA A 573 -34.37 10.09 -1.54
C ALA A 573 -33.16 10.69 -2.26
N ALA A 574 -32.28 9.86 -2.80
CA ALA A 574 -31.16 10.32 -3.59
C ALA A 574 -31.06 9.51 -4.89
N VAL A 575 -30.99 10.19 -6.03
CA VAL A 575 -30.65 9.58 -7.33
C VAL A 575 -29.25 10.05 -7.65
N LEU A 576 -28.29 9.12 -7.60
CA LEU A 576 -26.87 9.42 -7.71
C LEU A 576 -26.26 8.69 -8.89
N SER A 577 -25.38 9.36 -9.63
CA SER A 577 -24.58 8.71 -10.66
C SER A 577 -23.72 7.59 -10.07
N GLU A 578 -23.70 6.42 -10.72
CA GLU A 578 -22.83 5.29 -10.35
C GLU A 578 -21.32 5.63 -10.42
N PHE A 579 -20.99 6.73 -11.09
CA PHE A 579 -19.63 7.25 -11.24
C PHE A 579 -19.24 8.28 -10.17
N VAL A 580 -20.13 8.54 -9.21
CA VAL A 580 -19.83 9.30 -7.99
C VAL A 580 -19.68 8.31 -6.85
N GLY A 581 -18.57 8.39 -6.11
CA GLY A 581 -18.21 7.34 -5.17
C GLY A 581 -19.21 7.08 -4.04
N PHE A 582 -19.94 8.10 -3.58
CA PHE A 582 -20.95 7.96 -2.51
C PHE A 582 -22.23 7.23 -2.94
N SER A 583 -22.44 7.01 -4.26
CA SER A 583 -23.56 6.19 -4.76
C SER A 583 -23.53 4.75 -4.23
N LYS A 584 -22.34 4.27 -3.83
CA LYS A 584 -22.13 2.93 -3.27
C LYS A 584 -22.05 2.90 -1.74
N ILE A 585 -22.03 4.07 -1.10
CA ILE A 585 -21.94 4.20 0.36
C ILE A 585 -23.33 4.40 0.97
N LEU A 586 -24.14 5.29 0.39
CA LEU A 586 -25.44 5.68 0.95
C LEU A 586 -26.52 4.66 0.56
N LEU A 587 -27.25 4.13 1.54
CA LEU A 587 -28.35 3.18 1.34
C LEU A 587 -29.56 3.82 0.65
N SER A 588 -29.78 5.12 0.86
CA SER A 588 -30.83 5.92 0.23
C SER A 588 -30.59 6.22 -1.25
N ALA A 589 -29.37 5.97 -1.74
CA ALA A 589 -28.98 6.26 -3.10
C ALA A 589 -29.50 5.20 -4.07
N LYS A 590 -30.20 5.66 -5.11
CA LYS A 590 -30.49 4.89 -6.32
C LYS A 590 -29.37 5.17 -7.34
N PRO A 591 -28.41 4.26 -7.52
CA PRO A 591 -27.34 4.45 -8.49
C PRO A 591 -27.91 4.40 -9.91
N VAL A 592 -27.54 5.39 -10.73
CA VAL A 592 -27.97 5.49 -12.13
C VAL A 592 -26.78 5.74 -13.04
N ASN A 593 -26.86 5.23 -14.26
CA ASN A 593 -25.91 5.59 -15.31
C ASN A 593 -26.41 6.90 -15.97
N PRO A 594 -25.68 8.03 -15.89
CA PRO A 594 -26.22 9.31 -16.35
C PRO A 594 -26.39 9.41 -17.87
N TRP A 595 -25.85 8.46 -18.66
CA TRP A 595 -26.08 8.36 -20.10
C TRP A 595 -27.35 7.57 -20.42
N ASN A 596 -27.77 6.66 -19.54
CA ASN A 596 -29.04 5.96 -19.65
C ASN A 596 -30.16 6.84 -19.08
N VAL A 597 -30.77 7.63 -19.96
CA VAL A 597 -31.83 8.56 -19.60
C VAL A 597 -33.04 7.84 -18.98
N ASP A 598 -33.42 6.68 -19.51
CA ASP A 598 -34.54 5.88 -19.01
C ASP A 598 -34.31 5.44 -17.55
N SER A 599 -33.10 5.02 -17.21
CA SER A 599 -32.75 4.65 -15.82
C SER A 599 -32.90 5.81 -14.84
N ILE A 600 -32.56 7.05 -15.24
CA ILE A 600 -32.78 8.24 -14.40
C ILE A 600 -34.29 8.49 -14.22
N VAL A 601 -35.05 8.35 -15.30
CA VAL A 601 -36.50 8.57 -15.33
C VAL A 601 -37.22 7.57 -14.42
N GLU A 602 -36.89 6.28 -14.50
CA GLU A 602 -37.38 5.22 -13.62
C GLU A 602 -36.98 5.45 -12.15
N ALA A 603 -35.74 5.88 -11.91
CA ALA A 603 -35.29 6.18 -10.55
C ALA A 603 -36.03 7.37 -9.94
N LEU A 604 -36.31 8.42 -10.72
CA LEU A 604 -37.11 9.56 -10.29
C LEU A 604 -38.55 9.15 -9.97
N ASP A 605 -39.19 8.37 -10.86
CA ASP A 605 -40.52 7.82 -10.62
C ASP A 605 -40.57 7.00 -9.32
N ALA A 606 -39.61 6.09 -9.15
CA ALA A 606 -39.51 5.27 -7.94
C ALA A 606 -39.32 6.11 -6.68
N CYS A 607 -38.58 7.23 -6.75
CA CYS A 607 -38.41 8.15 -5.61
C CYS A 607 -39.72 8.84 -5.25
N VAL A 608 -40.47 9.33 -6.25
CA VAL A 608 -41.75 10.04 -6.03
C VAL A 608 -42.82 9.08 -5.50
N SER A 609 -42.88 7.87 -6.05
CA SER A 609 -43.88 6.85 -5.71
C SER A 609 -43.57 6.05 -4.43
N SER A 610 -42.38 6.20 -3.85
CA SER A 610 -41.95 5.43 -2.67
C SER A 610 -42.65 5.86 -1.38
N ASP A 611 -42.99 4.85 -0.55
CA ASP A 611 -43.56 5.05 0.79
C ASP A 611 -42.63 5.95 1.64
N PRO A 612 -43.14 7.09 2.15
CA PRO A 612 -42.38 7.98 3.02
C PRO A 612 -41.77 7.29 4.25
N LYS A 613 -42.45 6.27 4.82
CA LYS A 613 -41.95 5.56 6.01
C LYS A 613 -40.69 4.78 5.70
N HIS A 614 -40.68 4.03 4.60
CA HIS A 614 -39.49 3.31 4.14
C HIS A 614 -38.31 4.27 3.87
N ARG A 615 -38.56 5.41 3.20
CA ARG A 615 -37.53 6.44 2.96
C ARG A 615 -36.95 7.00 4.26
N MET A 616 -37.79 7.20 5.27
CA MET A 616 -37.38 7.67 6.59
C MET A 616 -36.43 6.69 7.27
N ASP A 617 -36.78 5.39 7.28
CA ASP A 617 -35.98 4.34 7.92
C ASP A 617 -34.61 4.14 7.24
N VAL A 618 -34.54 4.30 5.93
CA VAL A 618 -33.27 4.25 5.17
C VAL A 618 -32.45 5.52 5.41
N CYS A 619 -33.07 6.71 5.32
CA CYS A 619 -32.40 7.98 5.57
C CYS A 619 -31.84 8.07 6.99
N LYS A 620 -32.54 7.50 7.98
CA LYS A 620 -32.05 7.44 9.37
C LYS A 620 -30.74 6.66 9.48
N ARG A 621 -30.63 5.52 8.81
CA ARG A 621 -29.39 4.72 8.80
C ARG A 621 -28.22 5.45 8.14
N ASP A 622 -28.47 6.10 7.01
CA ASP A 622 -27.45 6.93 6.35
C ASP A 622 -27.05 8.13 7.22
N PHE A 623 -28.03 8.75 7.90
CA PHE A 623 -27.78 9.85 8.84
C PHE A 623 -26.92 9.39 10.03
N ASP A 624 -27.27 8.26 10.66
CA ASP A 624 -26.51 7.68 11.77
C ASP A 624 -25.06 7.34 11.33
N TYR A 625 -24.88 6.83 10.10
CA TYR A 625 -23.55 6.61 9.52
C TYR A 625 -22.76 7.91 9.36
N ILE A 626 -23.37 8.95 8.82
CA ILE A 626 -22.74 10.26 8.60
C ILE A 626 -22.38 10.93 9.94
N VAL A 627 -23.23 10.82 10.96
CA VAL A 627 -22.97 11.39 12.28
C VAL A 627 -21.90 10.60 13.03
N GLY A 628 -21.85 9.28 12.86
CA GLY A 628 -20.86 8.40 13.48
C GLY A 628 -19.45 8.47 12.86
N ASN A 629 -19.31 9.05 11.67
CA ASN A 629 -18.03 9.16 10.96
C ASN A 629 -17.83 10.59 10.46
N ASP A 630 -17.00 11.36 11.14
CA ASP A 630 -16.74 12.76 10.83
C ASP A 630 -15.35 13.00 10.22
N THR A 631 -15.06 14.25 9.86
CA THR A 631 -13.78 14.60 9.25
C THR A 631 -12.61 14.47 10.25
N VAL A 632 -12.85 14.62 11.55
CA VAL A 632 -11.83 14.48 12.60
C VAL A 632 -11.38 13.04 12.72
N GLU A 633 -12.31 12.08 12.79
CA GLU A 633 -11.99 10.65 12.85
C GLU A 633 -11.26 10.19 11.59
N TRP A 634 -11.66 10.68 10.41
CA TRP A 634 -10.95 10.40 9.15
C TRP A 634 -9.48 10.82 9.20
N VAL A 635 -9.20 12.02 9.72
CA VAL A 635 -7.82 12.52 9.88
C VAL A 635 -7.04 11.69 10.88
N ASN A 636 -7.60 11.47 12.06
CA ASN A 636 -6.95 10.72 13.13
C ASN A 636 -6.61 9.30 12.68
N HIS A 637 -7.54 8.66 11.96
CA HIS A 637 -7.31 7.36 11.35
C HIS A 637 -6.16 7.40 10.35
N PHE A 638 -6.13 8.35 9.41
CA PHE A 638 -5.04 8.45 8.43
C PHE A 638 -3.68 8.64 9.11
N VAL A 639 -3.59 9.53 10.11
CA VAL A 639 -2.33 9.81 10.83
C VAL A 639 -1.86 8.59 11.60
N ARG A 640 -2.78 7.83 12.22
CA ARG A 640 -2.47 6.56 12.90
C ARG A 640 -1.93 5.51 11.93
N GLU A 641 -2.56 5.34 10.77
CA GLU A 641 -2.07 4.42 9.75
C GLU A 641 -0.71 4.88 9.20
N LEU A 642 -0.51 6.19 9.03
CA LEU A 642 0.78 6.73 8.58
C LEU A 642 1.88 6.46 9.60
N PHE A 643 1.59 6.57 10.90
CA PHE A 643 2.50 6.18 11.99
C PHE A 643 2.89 4.70 11.92
N CYS A 644 1.94 3.82 11.63
CA CYS A 644 2.18 2.38 11.51
C CYS A 644 2.95 2.03 10.24
N ALA A 645 2.72 2.76 9.15
CA ALA A 645 3.37 2.55 7.86
C ALA A 645 4.81 3.09 7.79
N ARG A 646 5.28 3.82 8.81
CA ARG A 646 6.59 4.46 8.78
C ARG A 646 7.71 3.48 8.50
N LYS A 647 8.76 4.02 7.90
CA LYS A 647 10.03 3.36 7.70
C LYS A 647 10.54 2.78 9.02
N ARG A 648 10.96 1.52 8.96
CA ARG A 648 11.60 0.79 10.05
C ARG A 648 12.84 1.53 10.57
N GLN A 649 12.89 1.77 11.89
CA GLN A 649 13.98 2.50 12.55
C GLN A 649 15.27 1.66 12.67
N ASP A 650 15.14 0.34 12.63
CA ASP A 650 16.26 -0.62 12.65
C ASP A 650 16.91 -0.80 11.26
N MET A 651 16.43 -0.06 10.25
CA MET A 651 16.92 -0.10 8.87
C MET A 651 17.49 1.26 8.45
N ARG A 652 18.53 1.22 7.63
CA ARG A 652 19.16 2.39 7.03
C ARG A 652 18.47 2.70 5.70
N HIS A 653 17.98 3.93 5.56
CA HIS A 653 17.33 4.40 4.34
C HIS A 653 18.30 5.26 3.52
N VAL A 654 18.66 4.80 2.33
CA VAL A 654 19.65 5.44 1.46
C VAL A 654 19.01 5.79 0.13
N SER A 655 19.24 7.01 -0.33
CA SER A 655 18.75 7.48 -1.62
C SER A 655 19.90 7.49 -2.64
N VAL A 656 19.71 6.82 -3.78
CA VAL A 656 20.72 6.67 -4.84
C VAL A 656 20.15 7.08 -6.20
N GLY A 657 20.97 7.69 -7.04
CA GLY A 657 20.64 8.11 -8.40
C GLY A 657 20.28 9.60 -8.54
N LEU A 658 20.27 10.08 -9.80
CA LEU A 658 19.99 11.47 -10.16
C LEU A 658 18.80 11.55 -11.13
N GLY A 659 18.01 12.61 -11.04
CA GLY A 659 16.91 12.83 -11.98
C GLY A 659 15.91 11.67 -11.99
N ARG A 660 15.84 10.96 -13.12
CA ARG A 660 14.91 9.83 -13.39
C ARG A 660 15.35 8.51 -12.74
N THR A 661 16.63 8.34 -12.40
CA THR A 661 17.15 7.11 -11.79
C THR A 661 17.09 7.11 -10.26
N TYR A 662 16.55 8.17 -9.67
CA TYR A 662 16.41 8.32 -8.24
C TYR A 662 15.57 7.20 -7.62
N LYS A 663 16.12 6.53 -6.61
CA LYS A 663 15.47 5.48 -5.82
C LYS A 663 15.88 5.62 -4.36
N THR A 664 14.94 5.30 -3.47
CA THR A 664 15.20 5.17 -2.03
C THR A 664 15.15 3.69 -1.67
N TYR A 665 16.24 3.19 -1.11
CA TYR A 665 16.41 1.82 -0.63
C TYR A 665 16.32 1.78 0.89
N SER A 666 15.74 0.72 1.43
CA SER A 666 15.91 0.36 2.85
C SER A 666 16.80 -0.87 2.95
N LEU A 667 17.86 -0.73 3.74
CA LEU A 667 18.93 -1.70 3.90
C LEU A 667 19.12 -1.96 5.38
N ALA A 668 19.62 -3.14 5.76
CA ALA A 668 19.94 -3.40 7.17
C ALA A 668 20.99 -2.38 7.66
N ASN A 669 20.91 -1.94 8.92
CA ASN A 669 21.90 -1.02 9.51
C ASN A 669 23.35 -1.55 9.43
N THR A 670 23.48 -2.86 9.34
CA THR A 670 24.73 -3.61 9.24
C THR A 670 25.27 -3.73 7.80
N PHE A 671 24.49 -3.39 6.77
CA PHE A 671 24.84 -3.60 5.38
C PHE A 671 25.83 -2.53 4.88
N ARG A 672 27.04 -2.94 4.49
CA ARG A 672 28.16 -2.04 4.19
C ARG A 672 28.91 -2.44 2.92
N PRO A 673 29.62 -1.52 2.25
CA PRO A 673 30.57 -1.90 1.23
C PRO A 673 31.64 -2.82 1.84
N LEU A 674 32.09 -3.82 1.07
CA LEU A 674 33.14 -4.73 1.50
C LEU A 674 34.46 -3.96 1.65
N ASP A 675 35.02 -3.96 2.87
CA ASP A 675 36.34 -3.40 3.14
C ASP A 675 37.41 -4.43 2.72
N VAL A 676 38.11 -4.11 1.63
CA VAL A 676 39.10 -5.00 1.04
C VAL A 676 40.30 -5.18 1.96
N GLU A 677 40.77 -4.13 2.63
CA GLU A 677 41.93 -4.23 3.53
C GLU A 677 41.62 -5.17 4.70
N HIS A 678 40.43 -5.02 5.29
CA HIS A 678 39.94 -5.88 6.36
C HIS A 678 39.74 -7.34 5.92
N LEU A 679 39.20 -7.54 4.72
CA LEU A 679 39.09 -8.87 4.10
C LEU A 679 40.48 -9.50 3.95
N MET A 680 41.46 -8.73 3.48
CA MET A 680 42.82 -9.20 3.26
C MET A 680 43.52 -9.57 4.57
N GLU A 681 43.39 -8.77 5.63
CA GLU A 681 43.95 -9.08 6.95
C GLU A 681 43.44 -10.44 7.46
N LYS A 682 42.13 -10.67 7.38
CA LYS A 682 41.53 -11.94 7.79
C LYS A 682 41.96 -13.09 6.90
N TYR A 683 42.01 -12.88 5.58
CA TYR A 683 42.45 -13.89 4.64
C TYR A 683 43.89 -14.32 4.96
N VAL A 684 44.84 -13.38 5.06
CA VAL A 684 46.26 -13.66 5.33
C VAL A 684 46.46 -14.39 6.66
N ASN A 685 45.73 -14.00 7.71
CA ASN A 685 45.86 -14.60 9.05
C ASN A 685 45.21 -16.00 9.20
N SER A 686 44.49 -16.47 8.18
CA SER A 686 43.75 -17.74 8.21
C SER A 686 44.54 -18.88 7.57
N LYS A 687 44.35 -20.11 8.05
CA LYS A 687 45.09 -21.30 7.61
C LYS A 687 44.28 -22.24 6.71
N ARG A 688 42.95 -22.22 6.81
CA ARG A 688 42.01 -23.04 6.02
C ARG A 688 40.83 -22.20 5.58
N ARG A 689 40.82 -21.85 4.29
CA ARG A 689 39.97 -20.79 3.73
C ARG A 689 39.00 -21.38 2.73
N LEU A 690 37.70 -21.16 2.91
CA LEU A 690 36.67 -21.48 1.92
C LEU A 690 36.36 -20.24 1.08
N ILE A 691 36.45 -20.34 -0.24
CA ILE A 691 36.01 -19.28 -1.16
C ILE A 691 34.92 -19.87 -2.05
N PHE A 692 33.68 -19.42 -1.86
CA PHE A 692 32.51 -19.94 -2.58
C PHE A 692 31.91 -18.82 -3.44
N LEU A 693 31.97 -19.00 -4.76
CA LEU A 693 31.63 -17.95 -5.71
C LEU A 693 30.45 -18.38 -6.56
N ASP A 694 29.44 -17.55 -6.63
CA ASP A 694 28.48 -17.62 -7.73
C ASP A 694 29.16 -17.23 -9.06
N CYS A 695 28.59 -17.70 -10.17
CA CYS A 695 29.15 -17.52 -11.50
C CYS A 695 28.44 -16.40 -12.28
N GLU A 696 27.21 -16.63 -12.70
CA GLU A 696 26.44 -15.71 -13.54
C GLU A 696 26.09 -14.41 -12.79
N GLY A 697 26.51 -13.25 -13.30
CA GLY A 697 26.23 -11.96 -12.64
C GLY A 697 27.22 -11.58 -11.53
N THR A 698 28.02 -12.53 -11.07
CA THR A 698 29.09 -12.34 -10.09
C THR A 698 30.48 -12.32 -10.74
N LEU A 699 30.83 -13.34 -11.53
CA LEU A 699 32.11 -13.45 -12.23
C LEU A 699 32.05 -12.97 -13.69
N CYS A 700 30.84 -12.72 -14.18
CA CYS A 700 30.54 -12.17 -15.49
C CYS A 700 29.30 -11.27 -15.40
N PRO A 701 29.02 -10.42 -16.40
CA PRO A 701 27.82 -9.58 -16.40
C PRO A 701 26.53 -10.40 -16.29
N SER A 702 25.56 -9.89 -15.54
CA SER A 702 24.27 -10.57 -15.35
C SER A 702 23.47 -10.63 -16.66
N PHE A 703 22.94 -11.82 -16.98
CA PHE A 703 22.09 -12.04 -18.17
C PHE A 703 20.73 -11.33 -18.07
N TRP A 704 20.33 -10.90 -16.88
CA TRP A 704 19.01 -10.34 -16.61
C TRP A 704 18.85 -8.87 -16.98
N GLY A 705 19.94 -8.18 -17.35
CA GLY A 705 19.85 -6.81 -17.91
C GLY A 705 19.18 -6.78 -19.30
N GLN A 706 19.36 -7.85 -20.08
CA GLN A 706 18.65 -8.12 -21.33
C GLN A 706 18.32 -9.63 -21.37
N PRO A 707 17.20 -10.05 -20.75
CA PRO A 707 16.90 -11.47 -20.63
C PRO A 707 16.78 -12.13 -22.02
N PRO A 708 17.33 -13.34 -22.21
CA PRO A 708 17.23 -14.04 -23.47
C PRO A 708 15.77 -14.27 -23.87
N ARG A 709 15.50 -14.29 -25.18
CA ARG A 709 14.15 -14.46 -25.73
C ARG A 709 13.81 -15.92 -26.05
N SER A 710 14.81 -16.79 -26.05
CA SER A 710 14.67 -18.22 -26.30
C SER A 710 15.80 -18.99 -25.63
N SER A 711 15.64 -20.32 -25.52
CA SER A 711 16.71 -21.22 -25.06
C SER A 711 17.96 -21.14 -25.95
N GLN A 712 17.78 -20.96 -27.26
CA GLN A 712 18.87 -20.81 -28.23
C GLN A 712 19.62 -19.47 -28.05
N ASP A 713 18.89 -18.39 -27.76
CA ASP A 713 19.50 -17.09 -27.46
C ASP A 713 20.30 -17.15 -26.16
N LEU A 714 19.79 -17.85 -25.14
CA LEU A 714 20.52 -18.06 -23.88
C LEU A 714 21.83 -18.82 -24.13
N GLU A 715 21.76 -19.95 -24.85
CA GLU A 715 22.96 -20.72 -25.20
C GLU A 715 23.97 -19.89 -25.99
N THR A 716 23.49 -19.09 -26.95
CA THR A 716 24.34 -18.22 -27.75
C THR A 716 24.96 -17.12 -26.89
N ALA A 717 24.21 -16.51 -25.98
CA ALA A 717 24.71 -15.49 -25.05
C ALA A 717 25.81 -16.04 -24.14
N ILE A 718 25.60 -17.25 -23.60
CA ILE A 718 26.59 -18.00 -22.79
C ILE A 718 27.86 -18.27 -23.59
N LYS A 719 27.74 -18.64 -24.87
CA LYS A 719 28.87 -19.01 -25.74
C LYS A 719 29.62 -17.80 -26.33
N SER A 720 28.94 -16.69 -26.64
CA SER A 720 29.50 -15.64 -27.51
C SER A 720 29.61 -14.22 -26.93
N LYS A 721 28.87 -13.85 -25.89
CA LYS A 721 28.82 -12.45 -25.38
C LYS A 721 29.06 -12.30 -23.88
N THR A 722 28.89 -13.35 -23.09
CA THR A 722 29.03 -13.33 -21.63
C THR A 722 30.04 -14.41 -21.18
N SER A 723 31.24 -14.40 -21.76
CA SER A 723 32.32 -15.23 -21.23
C SER A 723 32.73 -14.71 -19.85
N LEU A 724 33.10 -15.63 -18.95
CA LEU A 724 33.80 -15.28 -17.72
C LEU A 724 34.93 -14.30 -18.04
N LEU A 725 35.09 -13.25 -17.23
CA LEU A 725 36.22 -12.35 -17.42
C LEU A 725 37.51 -13.18 -17.35
N ALA A 726 38.37 -13.07 -18.37
CA ALA A 726 39.60 -13.87 -18.45
C ALA A 726 40.47 -13.71 -17.18
N CYS A 727 40.50 -12.50 -16.62
CA CYS A 727 41.17 -12.23 -15.35
C CYS A 727 40.56 -12.99 -14.16
N ASN A 728 39.22 -13.15 -14.09
CA ASN A 728 38.57 -13.92 -13.02
C ASN A 728 38.95 -15.40 -13.09
N VAL A 729 38.98 -15.98 -14.29
CA VAL A 729 39.40 -17.38 -14.48
C VAL A 729 40.86 -17.56 -14.05
N GLU A 730 41.75 -16.63 -14.44
CA GLU A 730 43.16 -16.65 -14.05
C GLU A 730 43.34 -16.50 -12.53
N ASN A 731 42.62 -15.57 -11.90
CA ASN A 731 42.68 -15.33 -10.47
C ASN A 731 42.15 -16.54 -9.69
N ILE A 732 41.03 -17.13 -10.09
CA ILE A 732 40.48 -18.36 -9.49
C ILE A 732 41.49 -19.50 -9.59
N HIS A 733 42.16 -19.67 -10.73
CA HIS A 733 43.21 -20.68 -10.88
C HIS A 733 44.40 -20.44 -9.94
N LYS A 734 44.87 -19.19 -9.81
CA LYS A 734 45.94 -18.83 -8.87
C LYS A 734 45.53 -19.10 -7.42
N LEU A 735 44.32 -18.72 -7.03
CA LEU A 735 43.79 -18.97 -5.68
C LEU A 735 43.67 -20.46 -5.39
N ALA A 736 43.20 -21.26 -6.34
CA ALA A 736 43.02 -22.70 -6.18
C ALA A 736 44.33 -23.48 -6.10
N LYS A 737 45.44 -22.94 -6.65
CA LYS A 737 46.78 -23.53 -6.47
C LYS A 737 47.29 -23.44 -5.03
N ASN A 738 46.81 -22.49 -4.25
CA ASN A 738 47.17 -22.41 -2.84
C ASN A 738 46.41 -23.49 -2.05
N THR A 739 47.14 -24.46 -1.50
CA THR A 739 46.55 -25.59 -0.75
C THR A 739 45.80 -25.19 0.53
N ALA A 740 46.00 -23.96 1.03
CA ALA A 740 45.21 -23.41 2.14
C ALA A 740 43.79 -22.98 1.71
N ASN A 741 43.54 -22.84 0.41
CA ASN A 741 42.27 -22.42 -0.15
C ASN A 741 41.49 -23.61 -0.70
N LEU A 742 40.19 -23.66 -0.38
CA LEU A 742 39.20 -24.41 -1.11
C LEU A 742 38.35 -23.42 -1.91
N VAL A 743 38.62 -23.31 -3.22
CA VAL A 743 37.84 -22.45 -4.12
C VAL A 743 36.76 -23.27 -4.79
N VAL A 744 35.50 -22.86 -4.66
CA VAL A 744 34.33 -23.53 -5.25
C VAL A 744 33.50 -22.52 -6.02
N VAL A 745 33.20 -22.83 -7.28
CA VAL A 745 32.30 -22.04 -8.12
C VAL A 745 30.98 -22.76 -8.29
N ILE A 746 29.86 -22.07 -8.06
CA ILE A 746 28.50 -22.59 -8.26
C ILE A 746 27.79 -21.87 -9.39
N SER A 747 27.05 -22.65 -10.19
CA SER A 747 26.27 -22.13 -11.31
C SER A 747 24.99 -22.93 -11.53
N GLY A 748 24.02 -22.31 -12.21
CA GLY A 748 22.84 -22.99 -12.74
C GLY A 748 23.11 -23.85 -13.97
N GLN A 749 24.26 -23.71 -14.62
CA GLN A 749 24.60 -24.45 -15.85
C GLN A 749 24.90 -25.94 -15.63
N SER A 750 24.86 -26.71 -16.71
CA SER A 750 25.18 -28.16 -16.74
C SER A 750 26.66 -28.45 -16.47
N ARG A 751 26.98 -29.70 -16.10
CA ARG A 751 28.36 -30.15 -15.81
C ARG A 751 29.30 -29.94 -16.98
N SER A 752 28.85 -30.24 -18.19
CA SER A 752 29.64 -30.09 -19.43
C SER A 752 30.00 -28.63 -19.71
N HIS A 753 29.09 -27.68 -19.45
CA HIS A 753 29.37 -26.26 -19.58
C HIS A 753 30.41 -25.78 -18.55
N MET A 754 30.24 -26.17 -17.28
CA MET A 754 31.18 -25.80 -16.22
C MET A 754 32.59 -26.33 -16.51
N GLU A 755 32.70 -27.61 -16.86
CA GLU A 755 33.99 -28.29 -17.00
C GLU A 755 34.65 -28.10 -18.37
N ASN A 756 33.90 -28.17 -19.48
CA ASN A 756 34.49 -28.18 -20.82
C ASN A 756 34.54 -26.81 -21.49
N ILE A 757 33.77 -25.83 -20.99
CA ILE A 757 33.66 -24.49 -21.60
C ILE A 757 34.25 -23.43 -20.68
N TRP A 758 33.76 -23.31 -19.44
CA TRP A 758 34.14 -22.20 -18.55
C TRP A 758 35.43 -22.42 -17.76
N PHE A 759 35.62 -23.60 -17.17
CA PHE A 759 36.79 -23.92 -16.34
C PHE A 759 37.65 -25.05 -16.92
N LYS A 760 37.74 -25.10 -18.26
CA LYS A 760 38.45 -26.15 -18.99
C LYS A 760 39.90 -26.28 -18.54
N GLY A 761 40.25 -27.46 -18.04
CA GLY A 761 41.62 -27.82 -17.63
C GLY A 761 42.02 -27.36 -16.23
N LEU A 762 41.12 -26.76 -15.45
CA LEU A 762 41.39 -26.30 -14.08
C LEU A 762 40.97 -27.37 -13.06
N LYS A 763 41.86 -28.31 -12.75
CA LYS A 763 41.55 -29.46 -11.89
C LYS A 763 41.57 -29.13 -10.39
N GLU A 764 42.13 -28.00 -10.01
CA GLU A 764 42.26 -27.57 -8.62
C GLU A 764 41.02 -26.82 -8.11
N VAL A 765 40.11 -26.43 -9.01
CA VAL A 765 38.90 -25.66 -8.68
C VAL A 765 37.73 -26.60 -8.41
N GLY A 766 37.02 -26.38 -7.31
CA GLY A 766 35.75 -27.05 -7.05
C GLY A 766 34.64 -26.47 -7.92
N LEU A 767 33.83 -27.32 -8.55
CA LEU A 767 32.74 -26.92 -9.43
C LEU A 767 31.42 -27.49 -8.93
N CYS A 768 30.38 -26.65 -8.87
CA CYS A 768 29.01 -27.02 -8.58
C CYS A 768 28.10 -26.66 -9.77
N SER A 769 27.32 -27.63 -10.23
CA SER A 769 26.44 -27.51 -11.39
C SER A 769 24.97 -27.74 -11.00
N GLY A 770 24.06 -27.13 -11.77
CA GLY A 770 22.61 -27.26 -11.55
C GLY A 770 22.16 -26.71 -10.20
N TYR A 771 22.66 -25.52 -9.81
CA TYR A 771 22.37 -24.92 -8.49
C TYR A 771 22.82 -25.77 -7.28
N GLY A 772 23.80 -26.66 -7.50
CA GLY A 772 24.38 -27.48 -6.43
C GLY A 772 23.94 -28.94 -6.42
N ILE A 773 23.19 -29.40 -7.42
CA ILE A 773 22.80 -30.83 -7.56
C ILE A 773 24.04 -31.71 -7.74
N TYR A 774 24.96 -31.26 -8.59
CA TYR A 774 26.21 -31.95 -8.83
C TYR A 774 27.36 -31.12 -8.30
N TYR A 775 28.33 -31.79 -7.71
CA TYR A 775 29.55 -31.16 -7.24
C TYR A 775 30.75 -32.03 -7.58
N LYS A 776 31.84 -31.37 -7.97
CA LYS A 776 33.15 -31.95 -8.20
C LYS A 776 34.13 -31.09 -7.43
N VAL A 777 34.64 -31.62 -6.33
CA VAL A 777 35.51 -30.87 -5.42
C VAL A 777 36.79 -31.67 -5.23
N PRO A 778 37.96 -31.18 -5.68
CA PRO A 778 39.19 -31.96 -5.74
C PRO A 778 39.58 -32.63 -4.41
N ALA A 779 39.45 -31.90 -3.30
CA ALA A 779 39.77 -32.39 -1.96
C ALA A 779 38.77 -33.44 -1.40
N ILE A 780 37.58 -33.60 -2.00
CA ILE A 780 36.49 -34.45 -1.47
C ILE A 780 36.17 -35.59 -2.43
N THR A 781 36.10 -35.30 -3.73
CA THR A 781 35.65 -36.23 -4.78
C THR A 781 36.72 -36.53 -5.81
N GLY A 782 37.89 -35.89 -5.75
CA GLY A 782 38.89 -35.99 -6.80
C GLY A 782 38.41 -35.37 -8.10
N ASP A 783 38.66 -36.06 -9.22
CA ASP A 783 38.28 -35.59 -10.57
C ASP A 783 36.84 -36.01 -10.94
N ASP A 784 36.12 -36.69 -10.05
CA ASP A 784 34.80 -37.26 -10.32
C ASP A 784 33.66 -36.34 -9.84
N TRP A 785 32.65 -36.18 -10.69
CA TRP A 785 31.38 -35.56 -10.32
C TRP A 785 30.57 -36.50 -9.42
N LYS A 786 30.11 -35.97 -8.28
CA LYS A 786 29.13 -36.64 -7.43
C LYS A 786 27.80 -35.88 -7.42
N CYS A 787 26.72 -36.62 -7.21
CA CYS A 787 25.41 -36.03 -6.97
C CYS A 787 25.21 -35.80 -5.46
N MET A 788 24.51 -34.74 -5.10
CA MET A 788 24.07 -34.49 -3.74
C MET A 788 23.02 -35.51 -3.28
N LEU A 789 22.23 -36.04 -4.21
CA LEU A 789 21.16 -37.01 -3.94
C LEU A 789 21.66 -38.43 -4.20
N ASP A 790 21.28 -39.35 -3.33
CA ASP A 790 21.67 -40.77 -3.44
C ASP A 790 20.96 -41.48 -4.62
N CYS A 791 19.75 -41.02 -4.98
CA CYS A 791 19.01 -41.50 -6.13
C CYS A 791 18.33 -40.34 -6.88
N LEU A 792 18.58 -40.24 -8.19
CA LEU A 792 17.89 -39.31 -9.09
C LEU A 792 16.75 -40.04 -9.79
N ASN A 793 15.51 -39.71 -9.42
CA ASN A 793 14.36 -40.10 -10.23
C ASN A 793 14.13 -38.99 -11.27
N GLU A 794 14.32 -39.28 -12.56
CA GLU A 794 14.08 -38.33 -13.66
C GLU A 794 12.69 -38.46 -14.31
N GLU A 795 11.83 -39.37 -13.83
CA GLU A 795 10.51 -39.65 -14.42
C GLU A 795 9.58 -38.43 -14.41
N TRP A 796 9.77 -37.52 -13.45
CA TRP A 796 9.03 -36.25 -13.36
C TRP A 796 9.33 -35.30 -14.53
N ARG A 797 10.48 -35.44 -15.19
CA ARG A 797 10.95 -34.43 -16.15
C ARG A 797 10.12 -34.40 -17.43
N LYS A 798 9.75 -35.58 -17.93
CA LYS A 798 8.93 -35.73 -19.15
C LYS A 798 7.54 -35.09 -19.00
N PRO A 799 6.75 -35.36 -17.95
CA PRO A 799 5.46 -34.69 -17.77
C PRO A 799 5.61 -33.18 -17.55
N VAL A 800 6.66 -32.71 -16.85
CA VAL A 800 6.91 -31.27 -16.70
C VAL A 800 7.14 -30.58 -18.04
N LEU A 801 8.03 -31.12 -18.88
CA LEU A 801 8.30 -30.54 -20.20
C LEU A 801 7.03 -30.48 -21.04
N GLN A 802 6.25 -31.56 -21.07
CA GLN A 802 4.98 -31.60 -21.83
C GLN A 802 3.98 -30.56 -21.33
N ILE A 803 3.82 -30.41 -20.02
CA ILE A 803 2.94 -29.40 -19.43
C ILE A 803 3.46 -28.01 -19.76
N MET A 804 4.74 -27.71 -19.49
CA MET A 804 5.30 -26.38 -19.72
C MET A 804 5.30 -25.99 -21.21
N GLU A 805 5.53 -26.92 -22.13
CA GLU A 805 5.45 -26.69 -23.59
C GLU A 805 4.04 -26.26 -24.02
N GLN A 806 2.98 -26.86 -23.46
CA GLN A 806 1.60 -26.39 -23.70
C GLN A 806 1.40 -24.95 -23.22
N TYR A 807 2.01 -24.60 -22.08
CA TYR A 807 1.96 -23.24 -21.54
C TYR A 807 2.77 -22.24 -22.37
N VAL A 808 3.87 -22.68 -22.99
CA VAL A 808 4.62 -21.87 -23.96
C VAL A 808 3.75 -21.53 -25.18
N HIS A 809 3.06 -22.52 -25.73
CA HIS A 809 2.19 -22.30 -26.90
C HIS A 809 1.06 -21.30 -26.64
N ARG A 810 0.51 -21.27 -25.42
CA ARG A 810 -0.56 -20.34 -25.04
C ARG A 810 -0.06 -19.01 -24.46
N THR A 811 1.25 -18.87 -24.19
CA THR A 811 1.85 -17.67 -23.56
C THR A 811 2.94 -17.06 -24.46
N PRO A 812 2.58 -16.15 -25.40
CA PRO A 812 3.57 -15.49 -26.25
C PRO A 812 4.66 -14.77 -25.46
N GLY A 813 5.91 -14.90 -25.89
CA GLY A 813 7.07 -14.32 -25.20
C GLY A 813 7.62 -15.17 -24.04
N SER A 814 7.10 -16.39 -23.87
CA SER A 814 7.64 -17.38 -22.94
C SER A 814 8.43 -18.50 -23.64
N TYR A 815 9.29 -19.18 -22.90
CA TYR A 815 10.03 -20.36 -23.36
C TYR A 815 10.40 -21.27 -22.17
N VAL A 816 10.82 -22.50 -22.47
CA VAL A 816 11.27 -23.46 -21.45
C VAL A 816 12.78 -23.64 -21.54
N GLU A 817 13.43 -23.59 -20.39
CA GLU A 817 14.84 -23.94 -20.20
C GLU A 817 14.92 -25.31 -19.54
N ASN A 818 15.59 -26.24 -20.22
CA ASN A 818 15.73 -27.62 -19.78
C ASN A 818 17.13 -27.83 -19.20
N MET A 819 17.33 -27.54 -17.92
CA MET A 819 18.65 -27.57 -17.25
C MET A 819 18.90 -28.88 -16.52
N GLU A 820 20.16 -29.25 -16.29
CA GLU A 820 20.50 -30.49 -15.60
C GLU A 820 19.94 -30.49 -14.16
N GLY A 821 18.89 -31.28 -13.92
CA GLY A 821 18.17 -31.35 -12.64
C GLY A 821 17.19 -30.22 -12.29
N MET A 822 16.89 -29.31 -13.23
CA MET A 822 15.86 -28.28 -13.09
C MET A 822 15.17 -28.00 -14.44
N VAL A 823 13.88 -27.71 -14.44
CA VAL A 823 13.17 -27.23 -15.64
C VAL A 823 12.52 -25.88 -15.32
N VAL A 824 12.72 -24.88 -16.18
CA VAL A 824 12.26 -23.50 -15.93
C VAL A 824 11.38 -23.03 -17.07
N PHE A 825 10.16 -22.61 -16.75
CA PHE A 825 9.29 -21.84 -17.64
C PHE A 825 9.57 -20.35 -17.44
N GLN A 826 10.20 -19.72 -18.44
CA GLN A 826 10.55 -18.30 -18.44
C GLN A 826 9.46 -17.49 -19.15
N PHE A 827 9.02 -16.38 -18.57
CA PHE A 827 7.99 -15.52 -19.16
C PHE A 827 8.32 -14.02 -19.08
N HIS A 828 9.61 -13.68 -19.03
CA HIS A 828 10.11 -12.30 -18.96
C HIS A 828 9.57 -11.36 -20.05
N HIS A 829 9.32 -11.88 -21.26
CA HIS A 829 8.86 -11.09 -22.41
C HIS A 829 7.36 -11.25 -22.69
N ALA A 830 6.64 -12.00 -21.83
CA ALA A 830 5.20 -12.13 -21.92
C ALA A 830 4.49 -10.93 -21.29
N ASP A 831 3.21 -10.72 -21.64
CA ASP A 831 2.39 -9.69 -21.01
C ASP A 831 2.34 -9.90 -19.48
N PRO A 832 2.65 -8.90 -18.62
CA PRO A 832 2.79 -9.12 -17.19
C PRO A 832 1.52 -9.55 -16.45
N GLU A 833 0.33 -9.22 -16.94
CA GLU A 833 -0.93 -9.64 -16.30
C GLU A 833 -1.32 -11.04 -16.76
N PHE A 834 -1.23 -11.28 -18.06
CA PHE A 834 -1.51 -12.59 -18.63
C PHE A 834 -0.49 -13.62 -18.14
N ALA A 835 0.79 -13.29 -18.15
CA ALA A 835 1.87 -14.18 -17.73
C ALA A 835 1.74 -14.60 -16.26
N VAL A 836 1.29 -13.70 -15.36
CA VAL A 836 1.03 -14.06 -13.96
C VAL A 836 -0.18 -14.99 -13.83
N THR A 837 -1.22 -14.77 -14.62
CA THR A 837 -2.37 -15.68 -14.67
C THR A 837 -1.93 -17.06 -15.14
N GLN A 838 -1.18 -17.09 -16.24
CA GLN A 838 -0.62 -18.30 -16.82
C GLN A 838 0.32 -19.01 -15.86
N SER A 839 1.25 -18.32 -15.22
CA SER A 839 2.22 -18.91 -14.29
C SER A 839 1.58 -19.42 -13.01
N THR A 840 0.54 -18.76 -12.49
CA THR A 840 -0.19 -19.22 -11.29
C THR A 840 -0.98 -20.51 -11.57
N GLU A 841 -1.61 -20.58 -12.75
CA GLU A 841 -2.26 -21.81 -13.20
C GLU A 841 -1.22 -22.92 -13.44
N LEU A 842 -0.11 -22.60 -14.11
CA LEU A 842 1.00 -23.52 -14.40
C LEU A 842 1.57 -24.11 -13.10
N PHE A 843 1.78 -23.24 -12.11
CA PHE A 843 2.23 -23.60 -10.78
C PHE A 843 1.27 -24.58 -10.10
N SER A 844 -0.04 -24.31 -10.15
CA SER A 844 -1.06 -25.17 -9.54
C SER A 844 -1.12 -26.54 -10.22
N VAL A 845 -1.15 -26.56 -11.56
CA VAL A 845 -1.15 -27.80 -12.36
C VAL A 845 0.10 -28.63 -12.12
N LEU A 846 1.28 -28.01 -12.10
CA LEU A 846 2.54 -28.70 -11.82
C LEU A 846 2.57 -29.21 -10.37
N LYS A 847 2.11 -28.43 -9.39
CA LYS A 847 2.08 -28.85 -7.99
C LYS A 847 1.22 -30.10 -7.79
N ASP A 848 0.06 -30.14 -8.43
CA ASP A 848 -0.85 -31.29 -8.36
C ASP A 848 -0.26 -32.51 -9.09
N ALA A 849 0.18 -32.32 -10.34
CA ALA A 849 0.75 -33.39 -11.17
C ALA A 849 2.05 -33.97 -10.61
N LEU A 850 2.82 -33.17 -9.86
CA LEU A 850 4.12 -33.56 -9.33
C LEU A 850 4.12 -33.98 -7.86
N SER A 851 2.96 -33.96 -7.20
CA SER A 851 2.81 -34.43 -5.82
C SER A 851 3.42 -35.81 -5.50
N PRO A 852 3.49 -36.79 -6.44
CA PRO A 852 4.13 -38.09 -6.17
C PRO A 852 5.66 -38.06 -6.22
N TYR A 853 6.27 -37.02 -6.80
CA TYR A 853 7.71 -36.94 -7.03
C TYR A 853 8.42 -36.10 -5.97
N ALA A 854 9.69 -36.38 -5.72
CA ALA A 854 10.53 -35.64 -4.77
C ALA A 854 11.06 -34.30 -5.35
N VAL A 855 10.17 -33.51 -5.93
CA VAL A 855 10.46 -32.20 -6.54
C VAL A 855 9.63 -31.10 -5.88
N ASP A 856 10.14 -29.88 -5.98
CA ASP A 856 9.50 -28.66 -5.53
C ASP A 856 9.21 -27.78 -6.75
N VAL A 857 8.04 -27.16 -6.75
CA VAL A 857 7.62 -26.21 -7.78
C VAL A 857 7.69 -24.83 -7.17
N GLN A 858 8.40 -23.91 -7.80
CA GLN A 858 8.58 -22.55 -7.30
C GLN A 858 8.10 -21.55 -8.36
N CYS A 859 7.20 -20.66 -7.95
CA CYS A 859 6.74 -19.56 -8.78
C CYS A 859 7.46 -18.28 -8.36
N ASN A 860 8.35 -17.79 -9.22
CA ASN A 860 9.02 -16.50 -9.06
C ASN A 860 8.37 -15.43 -9.94
N LYS A 861 8.86 -14.20 -9.81
CA LYS A 861 8.34 -13.03 -10.53
C LYS A 861 8.27 -13.21 -12.05
N TRP A 862 9.25 -13.88 -12.65
CA TRP A 862 9.39 -14.00 -14.10
C TRP A 862 9.56 -15.44 -14.60
N ASN A 863 9.50 -16.41 -13.70
CA ASN A 863 9.60 -17.82 -14.06
C ASN A 863 8.87 -18.73 -13.08
N VAL A 864 8.49 -19.91 -13.58
CA VAL A 864 8.11 -21.06 -12.75
C VAL A 864 9.16 -22.13 -12.95
N LEU A 865 9.81 -22.59 -11.89
CA LEU A 865 10.83 -23.63 -11.96
C LEU A 865 10.42 -24.86 -11.16
N VAL A 866 10.84 -26.02 -11.65
CA VAL A 866 10.73 -27.31 -10.97
C VAL A 866 12.14 -27.81 -10.69
N ILE A 867 12.44 -28.06 -9.41
CA ILE A 867 13.75 -28.48 -8.92
C ILE A 867 13.58 -29.62 -7.92
N TYR A 868 14.60 -30.45 -7.70
CA TYR A 868 14.56 -31.45 -6.64
C TYR A 868 14.39 -30.83 -5.24
N LYS A 869 13.60 -31.49 -4.39
CA LYS A 869 13.36 -31.03 -3.02
C LYS A 869 14.66 -31.05 -2.21
N GLY A 870 14.94 -29.96 -1.49
CA GLY A 870 16.12 -29.83 -0.63
C GLY A 870 17.40 -29.39 -1.36
N ILE A 871 17.36 -29.20 -2.67
CA ILE A 871 18.48 -28.67 -3.45
C ILE A 871 18.41 -27.15 -3.51
N ASN A 872 19.48 -26.49 -3.09
CA ASN A 872 19.76 -25.07 -3.34
C ASN A 872 21.26 -24.79 -3.11
N LYS A 873 21.72 -23.58 -3.48
CA LYS A 873 23.12 -23.17 -3.33
C LYS A 873 23.60 -23.22 -1.86
N GLY A 874 22.72 -22.95 -0.90
CA GLY A 874 23.03 -23.06 0.53
C GLY A 874 23.26 -24.50 0.99
N ALA A 875 22.44 -25.45 0.54
CA ALA A 875 22.60 -26.87 0.82
C ALA A 875 23.92 -27.41 0.24
N ALA A 876 24.31 -26.95 -0.95
CA ALA A 876 25.59 -27.28 -1.56
C ALA A 876 26.78 -26.80 -0.73
N LEU A 877 26.73 -25.54 -0.28
CA LEU A 877 27.75 -24.97 0.60
C LEU A 877 27.88 -25.79 1.89
N LEU A 878 26.79 -26.07 2.59
CA LEU A 878 26.81 -26.82 3.86
C LEU A 878 27.34 -28.25 3.67
N ASN A 879 26.92 -28.94 2.61
CA ASN A 879 27.37 -30.30 2.32
C ASN A 879 28.88 -30.34 2.03
N ILE A 880 29.37 -29.43 1.18
CA ILE A 880 30.79 -29.33 0.85
C ILE A 880 31.59 -28.97 2.09
N ALA A 881 31.15 -27.97 2.85
CA ALA A 881 31.84 -27.53 4.05
C ALA A 881 31.93 -28.65 5.11
N LYS A 882 30.83 -29.37 5.35
CA LYS A 882 30.79 -30.50 6.29
C LYS A 882 31.70 -31.65 5.86
N ARG A 883 31.67 -32.03 4.57
CA ARG A 883 32.50 -33.12 4.05
C ARG A 883 33.99 -32.78 4.06
N TYR A 884 34.34 -31.54 3.71
CA TYR A 884 35.71 -31.08 3.79
C TYR A 884 36.21 -31.07 5.24
N SER A 885 35.41 -30.51 6.15
CA SER A 885 35.78 -30.39 7.57
C SER A 885 35.97 -31.77 8.24
N ALA A 886 35.20 -32.78 7.83
CA ALA A 886 35.36 -34.15 8.30
C ALA A 886 36.71 -34.79 7.92
N VAL A 887 37.37 -34.32 6.86
CA VAL A 887 38.63 -34.88 6.35
C VAL A 887 39.83 -33.99 6.69
N HIS A 888 39.66 -32.67 6.64
CA HIS A 888 40.75 -31.68 6.71
C HIS A 888 40.64 -30.72 7.91
N GLY A 889 39.58 -30.83 8.71
CA GLY A 889 39.28 -29.92 9.83
C GLY A 889 38.51 -28.67 9.41
N ASP A 890 37.92 -27.99 10.39
CA ASP A 890 37.03 -26.83 10.16
C ASP A 890 37.74 -25.64 9.53
N PHE A 891 37.01 -24.83 8.75
CA PHE A 891 37.51 -23.59 8.17
C PHE A 891 37.68 -22.51 9.24
N ASP A 892 38.76 -21.76 9.18
CA ASP A 892 38.96 -20.55 10.00
C ASP A 892 38.67 -19.26 9.23
N PHE A 893 38.32 -19.36 7.95
CA PHE A 893 37.82 -18.27 7.11
C PHE A 893 36.89 -18.79 6.01
N ALA A 894 35.85 -18.02 5.71
CA ALA A 894 35.00 -18.29 4.55
C ALA A 894 34.56 -17.00 3.87
N LEU A 895 34.58 -16.99 2.53
CA LEU A 895 34.11 -15.88 1.69
C LEU A 895 33.06 -16.40 0.71
N CYS A 896 31.87 -15.80 0.72
CA CYS A 896 30.80 -16.07 -0.26
C CYS A 896 30.43 -14.82 -1.02
N ILE A 897 30.41 -14.87 -2.36
CA ILE A 897 30.02 -13.74 -3.22
C ILE A 897 28.92 -14.18 -4.19
N GLY A 898 27.83 -13.41 -4.30
CA GLY A 898 26.71 -13.69 -5.22
C GLY A 898 25.86 -12.49 -5.65
N ASP A 899 25.18 -12.56 -6.80
CA ASP A 899 24.34 -11.49 -7.35
C ASP A 899 22.84 -11.80 -7.39
N HIS A 900 22.43 -13.04 -7.17
CA HIS A 900 21.07 -13.49 -7.50
C HIS A 900 20.25 -13.81 -6.25
N LYS A 901 18.92 -13.81 -6.38
CA LYS A 901 18.01 -14.19 -5.28
C LYS A 901 18.30 -15.62 -4.75
N SER A 902 18.76 -16.52 -5.61
CA SER A 902 19.19 -17.87 -5.21
C SER A 902 20.40 -17.90 -4.27
N ASP A 903 21.18 -16.82 -4.23
CA ASP A 903 22.39 -16.72 -3.41
C ASP A 903 22.05 -16.36 -1.96
N GLU A 904 20.83 -15.90 -1.71
CA GLU A 904 20.31 -15.64 -0.36
C GLU A 904 20.31 -16.92 0.51
N ASP A 905 20.14 -18.08 -0.10
CA ASP A 905 20.26 -19.37 0.60
C ASP A 905 21.72 -19.70 0.95
N MET A 906 22.66 -19.31 0.07
CA MET A 906 24.09 -19.42 0.32
C MET A 906 24.53 -18.49 1.47
N PHE A 907 24.07 -17.24 1.49
CA PHE A 907 24.37 -16.31 2.59
C PHE A 907 23.76 -16.77 3.91
N LYS A 908 22.52 -17.28 3.90
CA LYS A 908 21.87 -17.85 5.09
C LYS A 908 22.62 -19.08 5.60
N ALA A 909 23.04 -19.96 4.70
CA ALA A 909 23.83 -21.14 5.03
C ALA A 909 25.18 -20.78 5.67
N LEU A 910 25.88 -19.80 5.11
CA LEU A 910 27.15 -19.32 5.66
C LEU A 910 26.96 -18.75 7.08
N ALA A 911 25.94 -17.92 7.29
CA ALA A 911 25.64 -17.37 8.61
C ALA A 911 25.26 -18.48 9.63
N THR A 912 24.55 -19.51 9.18
CA THR A 912 24.21 -20.66 10.04
C THR A 912 25.47 -21.44 10.44
N LEU A 913 26.41 -21.60 9.51
CA LEU A 913 27.66 -22.30 9.75
C LEU A 913 28.59 -21.49 10.68
N ASP A 914 28.64 -20.18 10.53
CA ASP A 914 29.32 -19.26 11.46
C ASP A 914 28.75 -19.38 12.89
N GLU A 915 27.42 -19.38 13.04
CA GLU A 915 26.74 -19.58 14.33
C GLU A 915 27.04 -20.96 14.96
N MET A 916 27.17 -22.01 14.15
CA MET A 916 27.51 -23.35 14.65
C MET A 916 28.96 -23.46 15.14
N VAL A 917 29.90 -22.81 14.44
CA VAL A 917 31.34 -22.89 14.75
C VAL A 917 31.76 -21.90 15.83
N HIS A 918 31.16 -20.70 15.85
CA HIS A 918 31.57 -19.59 16.71
C HIS A 918 30.52 -19.21 17.77
N GLY A 919 29.34 -19.84 17.77
CA GLY A 919 28.24 -19.56 18.69
C GLY A 919 27.36 -18.39 18.24
N LYS A 920 26.15 -18.28 18.79
CA LYS A 920 25.23 -17.16 18.49
C LYS A 920 25.73 -15.86 19.13
N PRO A 921 26.00 -14.79 18.36
CA PRO A 921 26.25 -13.48 18.96
C PRO A 921 24.98 -12.96 19.63
N SER A 922 25.12 -12.38 20.83
CA SER A 922 24.02 -11.83 21.63
C SER A 922 23.33 -10.62 20.98
N ALA A 923 24.00 -9.95 20.02
CA ALA A 923 23.45 -9.02 19.05
C ALA A 923 24.45 -8.82 17.89
N ARG A 924 23.99 -8.64 16.65
CA ARG A 924 24.87 -8.26 15.51
C ARG A 924 25.23 -6.77 15.61
N THR A 925 26.22 -6.43 16.42
CA THR A 925 26.80 -5.08 16.52
C THR A 925 27.85 -4.85 15.43
N GLU A 926 28.22 -3.59 15.18
CA GLU A 926 29.27 -3.26 14.19
C GLU A 926 30.59 -3.98 14.46
N ASP A 927 30.97 -4.09 15.74
CA ASP A 927 32.20 -4.75 16.15
C ASP A 927 32.13 -6.26 15.91
N SER A 928 30.98 -6.91 16.17
CA SER A 928 30.81 -8.35 15.91
C SER A 928 30.92 -8.70 14.42
N ILE A 929 30.50 -7.80 13.52
CA ILE A 929 30.62 -7.99 12.07
C ILE A 929 32.06 -7.75 11.62
N ARG A 930 32.74 -6.76 12.21
CA ARG A 930 34.17 -6.56 12.00
C ARG A 930 34.99 -7.76 12.47
N ASP A 931 34.56 -8.51 13.48
CA ASP A 931 35.31 -9.70 13.92
C ASP A 931 34.91 -11.00 13.19
N ALA A 932 33.82 -11.00 12.42
CA ALA A 932 33.28 -12.19 11.75
C ALA A 932 34.23 -12.80 10.69
N LYS A 933 34.70 -14.04 10.91
CA LYS A 933 35.62 -14.72 9.96
C LYS A 933 34.94 -15.26 8.71
N TYR A 934 33.60 -15.28 8.73
CA TYR A 934 32.74 -15.78 7.68
C TYR A 934 32.05 -14.58 7.01
N ILE A 935 32.50 -14.26 5.80
CA ILE A 935 32.13 -13.04 5.08
C ILE A 935 31.20 -13.41 3.92
N SER A 936 30.01 -12.81 3.91
CA SER A 936 29.07 -12.89 2.78
C SER A 936 28.94 -11.54 2.10
N CYS A 937 28.97 -11.52 0.78
CA CYS A 937 28.93 -10.31 -0.02
C CYS A 937 27.95 -10.46 -1.20
N THR A 938 27.10 -9.46 -1.42
CA THR A 938 26.26 -9.41 -2.62
C THR A 938 26.78 -8.42 -3.67
N VAL A 939 26.61 -8.73 -4.95
CA VAL A 939 26.97 -7.81 -6.04
C VAL A 939 25.79 -6.87 -6.35
N GLY A 940 26.05 -5.57 -6.28
CA GLY A 940 25.07 -4.50 -6.40
C GLY A 940 24.44 -4.11 -5.06
N MET A 941 24.15 -2.82 -4.89
CA MET A 941 23.49 -2.31 -3.69
C MET A 941 21.98 -2.60 -3.74
N LYS A 942 21.56 -3.70 -3.11
CA LYS A 942 20.17 -4.18 -3.06
C LYS A 942 19.86 -4.85 -1.72
N PRO A 943 18.57 -4.99 -1.35
CA PRO A 943 18.19 -5.76 -0.16
C PRO A 943 18.73 -7.21 -0.26
N SER A 944 19.47 -7.64 0.75
CA SER A 944 20.13 -8.96 0.80
C SER A 944 20.39 -9.38 2.25
N LYS A 945 20.51 -10.69 2.50
CA LYS A 945 20.99 -11.28 3.76
C LYS A 945 22.52 -11.27 3.88
N ALA A 946 23.24 -10.92 2.80
CA ALA A 946 24.69 -10.74 2.84
C ALA A 946 25.10 -9.65 3.84
N MET A 947 26.27 -9.81 4.46
CA MET A 947 26.83 -8.81 5.36
C MET A 947 27.32 -7.57 4.61
N TYR A 948 27.90 -7.78 3.43
CA TYR A 948 28.54 -6.74 2.63
C TYR A 948 27.97 -6.66 1.21
N TYR A 949 28.31 -5.59 0.49
CA TYR A 949 28.11 -5.50 -0.95
C TYR A 949 29.34 -4.99 -1.71
N LEU A 950 29.42 -5.36 -2.98
CA LEU A 950 30.30 -4.78 -4.00
C LEU A 950 29.43 -4.07 -5.03
N ASN A 951 29.90 -3.03 -5.72
CA ASN A 951 29.02 -2.28 -6.63
C ASN A 951 28.76 -3.01 -7.94
N SER A 952 29.73 -3.81 -8.38
CA SER A 952 29.72 -4.42 -9.70
C SER A 952 30.53 -5.71 -9.74
N TYR A 953 30.36 -6.49 -10.82
CA TYR A 953 31.17 -7.68 -11.09
C TYR A 953 32.65 -7.34 -11.36
N THR A 954 32.99 -6.10 -11.72
CA THR A 954 34.40 -5.68 -11.87
C THR A 954 35.07 -5.49 -10.51
N ASP A 955 34.34 -5.02 -9.51
CA ASP A 955 34.84 -4.91 -8.13
C ASP A 955 35.14 -6.33 -7.58
N VAL A 956 34.34 -7.33 -7.95
CA VAL A 956 34.62 -8.75 -7.62
C VAL A 956 35.96 -9.17 -8.23
N ALA A 957 36.24 -8.80 -9.47
CA ALA A 957 37.51 -9.12 -10.12
C ALA A 957 38.72 -8.52 -9.42
N GLU A 958 38.58 -7.28 -8.92
CA GLU A 958 39.62 -6.60 -8.15
C GLU A 958 39.85 -7.27 -6.78
N VAL A 959 38.78 -7.65 -6.08
CA VAL A 959 38.87 -8.43 -4.84
C VAL A 959 39.60 -9.76 -5.07
N LEU A 960 39.23 -10.50 -6.11
CA LEU A 960 39.89 -11.77 -6.45
C LEU A 960 41.37 -11.56 -6.82
N ALA A 961 41.70 -10.50 -7.56
CA ALA A 961 43.08 -10.16 -7.88
C ALA A 961 43.90 -9.88 -6.62
N ASN A 962 43.37 -9.08 -5.69
CA ASN A 962 44.03 -8.75 -4.43
C ASN A 962 44.33 -10.00 -3.58
N LEU A 963 43.39 -10.95 -3.53
CA LEU A 963 43.57 -12.21 -2.81
C LEU A 963 44.70 -13.09 -3.39
N THR A 964 45.04 -12.95 -4.68
CA THR A 964 46.10 -13.77 -5.32
C THR A 964 47.52 -13.34 -4.98
N HIS A 965 47.71 -12.15 -4.41
CA HIS A 965 49.04 -11.63 -4.06
C HIS A 965 49.61 -12.25 -2.77
N TYR A 966 48.84 -13.10 -2.06
CA TYR A 966 49.15 -13.72 -0.79
C TYR A 966 48.72 -15.20 -0.77
#